data_AF-A0A445GSQ3-F1
#
_entry.id   AF-A0A445GSQ3-F1
#
_cell.length_a   1.000
_cell.length_b   1.000
_cell.length_c   1.000
_cell.angle_alpha   90.00
_cell.angle_beta   90.00
_cell.angle_gamma   90.00
#
_symmetry.space_group_name_H-M   'P 1'
#
loop_
_entity.id
_entity.type
_entity.pdbx_description
1 polymer ?
#
loop_
_entity_poly.entity_id
_entity_poly.type
_entity_poly.pdbx_seq_one_letter_code
_entity_poly.pdbx_strand_id
1 'polypeptide(L)'
;MTDDAMCSPNDKDLSLSPNLDITIDDGSPNNEQLLEVEDEGNELENECGQLFEIDGSEPENGRDETTIVDSHSGESQGKDCPPPVVRMEFDTYDDAYNYYNTYAKDIGFAIRVKSSWTKRNSKEKRGAVLCCNCEGFKTTKEANSHRKETRTGCLAMIRLRLVDSNRWRVDEVKLDHNHSFDPERAQNSKSHKRMDSRAKRKVEPTLDVEVRTIKLYRMPVVDASGYGSSNSTEGGTSNISCSRRLKLKKGDPELISNYFCRIQLMNPNFFYVMDLNDDGQLRNVFWIDSRSRAAYSYFGDVVAFDSTCLSNNYEIPLVAFVGVNHHGKSVLLGCGLLADETFETYIWLFRAWLTCMTGRPPQTIITNQCKAMQSAIAEVFPRAHHRICLSQIMQSILGCFVQFQEYEAFQMALTKVIYDSKTVDEFERAWDDLTQHFGIRNHEKLQTLHEEREHWAPVYSKDTFFAGISDYEKGESVIPFFKGHVHQQTSLKEFFEIYELVQQKKHKTEVLDDFESRDLSSLLKTRCYYELQLSKLYTNAVFRKFQDEVVMMSSCFSITQTQTSGSIVTYMVKEREGEEPARDARNFEVMYDNAGAEVRCICSCFNFKGYLCRHALYILNYNCVEEIPCQYILSRWRRDFKRLYVPHLSADNVDISNPVQCFDHLYKRAMQVVEEGMISQDHYMLSWQTFKESLNKIRLVADKIE
;
A
#
# COMPACT_ATOMS: atom_id res chain seq x y z
N MET A 1 16.62 -31.78 74.24
CA MET A 1 17.15 -31.15 75.46
C MET A 1 18.06 -30.02 75.02
N THR A 2 17.77 -28.80 75.49
CA THR A 2 18.56 -27.53 75.49
C THR A 2 18.92 -26.92 74.13
N ASP A 3 18.78 -25.61 73.83
CA ASP A 3 18.23 -24.42 74.52
C ASP A 3 18.10 -23.27 73.49
N ASP A 4 17.29 -22.27 73.83
CA ASP A 4 16.77 -21.13 73.05
C ASP A 4 17.65 -19.85 72.98
N ALA A 5 17.38 -19.06 71.92
CA ALA A 5 17.20 -17.58 71.80
C ALA A 5 18.27 -16.50 72.17
N MET A 6 18.44 -15.56 71.21
CA MET A 6 18.48 -14.05 71.28
C MET A 6 19.42 -13.48 70.20
N CYS A 7 19.32 -12.25 69.65
CA CYS A 7 18.28 -11.30 69.22
C CYS A 7 19.02 -10.09 68.55
N SER A 8 18.34 -9.37 67.63
CA SER A 8 18.57 -7.96 67.20
C SER A 8 19.72 -7.60 66.21
N PRO A 9 19.68 -6.43 65.50
CA PRO A 9 18.74 -5.29 65.67
C PRO A 9 18.09 -4.67 64.39
N ASN A 10 16.95 -4.01 64.66
CA ASN A 10 16.40 -2.74 64.16
C ASN A 10 16.14 -2.47 62.67
N ASP A 11 14.85 -2.33 62.34
CA ASP A 11 14.32 -1.34 61.41
C ASP A 11 13.06 -0.69 62.03
N LYS A 12 12.95 0.64 61.93
CA LYS A 12 11.78 1.45 62.32
C LYS A 12 11.46 2.49 61.24
N ASP A 13 10.16 2.60 61.01
CA ASP A 13 9.38 3.60 60.29
C ASP A 13 9.91 5.04 60.29
N LEU A 14 9.65 5.80 59.21
CA LEU A 14 8.76 6.97 59.23
C LEU A 14 8.65 7.68 57.86
N SER A 15 7.57 8.44 57.76
CA SER A 15 6.80 8.93 56.61
C SER A 15 7.16 10.32 56.08
N LEU A 16 6.85 10.53 54.79
CA LEU A 16 6.24 11.70 54.12
C LEU A 16 6.77 13.14 54.33
N SER A 17 7.11 13.74 53.16
CA SER A 17 7.02 15.15 52.70
C SER A 17 8.38 15.80 52.39
N PRO A 18 8.52 16.49 51.23
CA PRO A 18 9.44 17.61 51.12
C PRO A 18 8.70 18.91 50.75
N ASN A 19 9.04 19.96 51.51
CA ASN A 19 8.92 21.37 51.19
C ASN A 19 10.33 21.97 51.20
N LEU A 20 10.45 23.20 50.66
CA LEU A 20 11.60 24.11 50.52
C LEU A 20 12.36 24.03 49.19
N ASP A 21 12.72 25.13 48.52
CA ASP A 21 12.39 26.56 48.67
C ASP A 21 12.99 27.30 47.44
N ILE A 22 12.64 28.59 47.30
CA ILE A 22 13.44 29.74 46.81
C ILE A 22 12.64 30.70 45.89
N THR A 23 12.13 31.73 46.57
CA THR A 23 11.89 33.16 46.28
C THR A 23 12.93 33.86 45.36
N ILE A 24 12.79 35.03 44.70
CA ILE A 24 11.92 36.24 44.66
C ILE A 24 12.32 36.98 43.35
N ASP A 25 11.41 37.57 42.57
CA ASP A 25 11.20 39.04 42.47
C ASP A 25 10.24 39.39 41.32
N ASP A 26 9.23 40.18 41.64
CA ASP A 26 8.12 40.54 40.78
C ASP A 26 8.01 42.07 40.76
N GLY A 27 7.91 42.64 39.56
CA GLY A 27 7.90 44.07 39.31
C GLY A 27 6.99 44.38 38.11
N SER A 28 5.68 44.27 38.32
CA SER A 28 4.64 44.97 37.56
C SER A 28 4.58 46.46 37.98
N PRO A 29 3.88 47.42 37.31
CA PRO A 29 2.62 47.24 36.58
C PRO A 29 2.37 48.14 35.34
N ASN A 30 1.37 47.79 34.51
CA ASN A 30 0.15 48.61 34.34
C ASN A 30 -0.84 48.02 33.31
N ASN A 31 -2.07 47.85 33.81
CA ASN A 31 -3.37 47.80 33.14
C ASN A 31 -3.48 48.81 31.96
N GLU A 32 -4.33 48.64 30.94
CA GLU A 32 -5.79 48.77 31.02
C GLU A 32 -6.44 48.53 29.63
N GLN A 33 -7.76 48.45 29.65
CA GLN A 33 -8.68 47.77 28.72
C GLN A 33 -9.18 48.57 27.50
N LEU A 34 -9.71 47.80 26.53
CA LEU A 34 -10.92 48.02 25.70
C LEU A 34 -10.96 49.23 24.74
N LEU A 35 -11.24 48.95 23.45
CA LEU A 35 -12.41 49.45 22.72
C LEU A 35 -12.56 48.74 21.36
N GLU A 36 -13.81 48.58 20.96
CA GLU A 36 -14.34 47.86 19.80
C GLU A 36 -15.01 48.89 18.87
N VAL A 37 -15.17 48.54 17.58
CA VAL A 37 -16.20 49.01 16.59
C VAL A 37 -15.79 49.98 15.45
N GLU A 38 -16.09 49.50 14.22
CA GLU A 38 -16.43 50.14 12.91
C GLU A 38 -15.38 50.96 12.12
N ASP A 39 -15.39 51.08 10.78
CA ASP A 39 -15.87 50.37 9.57
C ASP A 39 -15.32 51.19 8.36
N GLU A 40 -15.51 50.69 7.13
CA GLU A 40 -15.43 51.33 5.80
C GLU A 40 -14.12 51.21 4.98
N GLY A 41 -14.19 50.30 4.00
CA GLY A 41 -14.29 50.64 2.56
C GLY A 41 -13.05 51.18 1.84
N ASN A 42 -12.51 50.41 0.88
CA ASN A 42 -12.64 50.78 -0.53
C ASN A 42 -12.14 49.71 -1.51
N GLU A 43 -12.95 49.53 -2.54
CA GLU A 43 -12.73 48.80 -3.78
C GLU A 43 -11.64 49.48 -4.63
N LEU A 44 -10.84 48.68 -5.34
CA LEU A 44 -10.31 49.06 -6.65
C LEU A 44 -10.18 47.81 -7.52
N GLU A 45 -11.15 47.66 -8.41
CA GLU A 45 -11.04 46.88 -9.64
C GLU A 45 -9.95 47.46 -10.55
N ASN A 46 -9.27 46.61 -11.31
CA ASN A 46 -8.62 47.04 -12.54
C ASN A 46 -8.70 45.92 -13.58
N GLU A 47 -9.46 46.20 -14.63
CA GLU A 47 -9.57 45.44 -15.88
C GLU A 47 -8.31 45.58 -16.74
N CYS A 48 -8.01 44.52 -17.52
CA CYS A 48 -7.61 44.52 -18.94
C CYS A 48 -7.24 43.05 -19.28
N GLY A 49 -7.79 42.33 -20.26
CA GLY A 49 -8.31 42.73 -21.55
C GLY A 49 -7.36 42.26 -22.67
N GLN A 50 -7.91 41.51 -23.64
CA GLN A 50 -7.40 41.17 -24.98
C GLN A 50 -6.66 39.82 -25.15
N LEU A 51 -7.28 38.83 -25.80
CA LEU A 51 -7.56 38.62 -27.24
C LEU A 51 -6.34 38.17 -28.05
N PHE A 52 -6.39 36.92 -28.53
CA PHE A 52 -6.12 36.55 -29.93
C PHE A 52 -6.96 35.32 -30.29
N GLU A 53 -7.92 35.52 -31.19
CA GLU A 53 -8.49 34.46 -32.05
C GLU A 53 -7.67 34.39 -33.36
N ILE A 54 -7.71 33.23 -34.02
CA ILE A 54 -7.75 32.92 -35.46
C ILE A 54 -7.45 31.40 -35.54
N ASP A 55 -8.46 30.55 -35.74
CA ASP A 55 -8.90 29.98 -37.04
C ASP A 55 -7.79 29.12 -37.68
N GLY A 56 -7.93 27.85 -38.05
CA GLY A 56 -9.05 27.00 -38.41
C GLY A 56 -8.47 25.88 -39.30
N SER A 57 -9.31 24.93 -39.70
CA SER A 57 -9.10 23.87 -40.72
C SER A 57 -8.47 22.53 -40.30
N GLU A 58 -9.36 21.55 -40.12
CA GLU A 58 -9.16 20.16 -40.60
C GLU A 58 -9.08 20.12 -42.14
N PRO A 59 -8.72 18.98 -42.74
CA PRO A 59 -9.80 18.10 -43.17
C PRO A 59 -9.55 16.60 -42.96
N GLU A 60 -10.65 15.91 -42.65
CA GLU A 60 -10.86 14.48 -42.83
C GLU A 60 -10.53 14.01 -44.25
N ASN A 61 -10.14 12.73 -44.36
CA ASN A 61 -10.51 11.92 -45.52
C ASN A 61 -10.65 10.46 -45.08
N GLY A 62 -11.87 9.93 -45.16
CA GLY A 62 -12.17 8.52 -44.94
C GLY A 62 -11.95 7.65 -46.18
N ARG A 63 -11.92 6.33 -46.00
CA ARG A 63 -12.82 5.35 -46.66
C ARG A 63 -12.31 3.90 -46.56
N ASP A 64 -13.34 3.05 -46.44
CA ASP A 64 -13.56 1.73 -47.03
C ASP A 64 -12.93 0.45 -46.44
N GLU A 65 -13.90 -0.43 -46.12
CA GLU A 65 -13.89 -1.88 -46.01
C GLU A 65 -13.01 -2.56 -47.07
N THR A 66 -12.46 -3.74 -46.75
CA THR A 66 -12.76 -5.00 -47.46
C THR A 66 -12.16 -6.19 -46.68
N THR A 67 -12.99 -7.19 -46.47
CA THR A 67 -12.69 -8.54 -45.95
C THR A 67 -11.83 -9.37 -46.92
N ILE A 68 -10.83 -10.08 -46.40
CA ILE A 68 -10.27 -11.27 -47.08
C ILE A 68 -10.21 -12.43 -46.10
N VAL A 69 -10.83 -13.51 -46.55
CA VAL A 69 -10.96 -14.84 -45.98
C VAL A 69 -9.60 -15.53 -45.96
N ASP A 70 -9.27 -16.20 -44.86
CA ASP A 70 -8.40 -17.36 -44.92
C ASP A 70 -8.96 -18.47 -44.02
N SER A 71 -9.08 -19.66 -44.60
CA SER A 71 -9.64 -20.88 -44.00
C SER A 71 -8.58 -21.99 -43.99
N HIS A 72 -8.78 -22.93 -43.07
CA HIS A 72 -8.02 -24.17 -42.77
C HIS A 72 -6.93 -23.97 -41.71
N SER A 73 -6.86 -24.73 -40.62
CA SER A 73 -7.46 -26.03 -40.27
C SER A 73 -7.20 -26.35 -38.79
N GLY A 74 -8.15 -27.00 -38.12
CA GLY A 74 -7.93 -27.56 -36.78
C GLY A 74 -9.20 -28.07 -36.11
N GLU A 75 -9.86 -29.07 -36.71
CA GLU A 75 -10.98 -29.79 -36.08
C GLU A 75 -10.50 -30.58 -34.85
N SER A 76 -11.05 -30.27 -33.67
CA SER A 76 -11.13 -31.20 -32.55
C SER A 76 -12.55 -31.76 -32.50
N GLN A 77 -12.69 -33.07 -32.63
CA GLN A 77 -13.96 -33.82 -32.60
C GLN A 77 -14.85 -33.42 -31.42
N GLY A 78 -16.01 -32.82 -31.71
CA GLY A 78 -17.12 -32.65 -30.77
C GLY A 78 -17.93 -33.94 -30.64
N LYS A 79 -18.18 -34.39 -29.41
CA LYS A 79 -19.23 -35.39 -29.14
C LYS A 79 -20.58 -34.68 -29.23
N ASP A 80 -21.33 -34.92 -30.29
CA ASP A 80 -22.70 -34.40 -30.41
C ASP A 80 -23.62 -35.04 -29.35
N CYS A 81 -24.14 -34.23 -28.42
CA CYS A 81 -25.22 -34.63 -27.53
C CYS A 81 -26.56 -34.53 -28.29
N PRO A 82 -27.28 -35.64 -28.54
CA PRO A 82 -28.52 -35.59 -29.33
C PRO A 82 -29.60 -34.77 -28.62
N PRO A 83 -30.51 -34.09 -29.37
CA PRO A 83 -31.56 -33.28 -28.77
C PRO A 83 -32.54 -34.11 -27.92
N PRO A 84 -33.10 -33.53 -26.84
CA PRO A 84 -34.02 -34.25 -25.97
C PRO A 84 -35.30 -34.60 -26.73
N VAL A 85 -35.69 -35.88 -26.68
CA VAL A 85 -36.92 -36.38 -27.32
C VAL A 85 -37.88 -36.88 -26.25
N VAL A 86 -39.17 -36.68 -26.49
CA VAL A 86 -40.24 -37.24 -25.64
C VAL A 86 -40.08 -38.76 -25.56
N ARG A 87 -40.23 -39.32 -24.36
CA ARG A 87 -39.99 -40.73 -23.99
C ARG A 87 -38.54 -41.17 -23.78
N MET A 88 -37.54 -40.28 -23.84
CA MET A 88 -36.22 -40.60 -23.30
C MET A 88 -36.30 -40.95 -21.81
N GLU A 89 -35.59 -41.99 -21.38
CA GLU A 89 -35.59 -42.49 -20.00
C GLU A 89 -34.20 -42.47 -19.38
N PHE A 90 -34.14 -42.11 -18.11
CA PHE A 90 -32.94 -42.01 -17.29
C PHE A 90 -33.12 -42.79 -16.00
N ASP A 91 -32.03 -43.35 -15.47
CA ASP A 91 -32.11 -44.16 -14.25
C ASP A 91 -32.27 -43.30 -13.00
N THR A 92 -31.72 -42.08 -13.00
CA THR A 92 -31.88 -41.11 -11.91
C THR A 92 -32.31 -39.72 -12.39
N TYR A 93 -32.83 -38.91 -11.46
CA TYR A 93 -33.13 -37.49 -11.71
C TYR A 93 -31.85 -36.72 -12.08
N ASP A 94 -30.73 -37.04 -11.42
CA ASP A 94 -29.47 -36.35 -11.65
C ASP A 94 -28.92 -36.66 -13.04
N ASP A 95 -29.11 -37.88 -13.56
CA ASP A 95 -28.74 -38.22 -14.94
C ASP A 95 -29.56 -37.42 -15.96
N ALA A 96 -30.87 -37.29 -15.75
CA ALA A 96 -31.74 -36.47 -16.59
C ALA A 96 -31.37 -34.97 -16.53
N TYR A 97 -31.02 -34.48 -15.34
CA TYR A 97 -30.57 -33.10 -15.13
C TYR A 97 -29.23 -32.84 -15.82
N ASN A 98 -28.26 -33.75 -15.67
CA ASN A 98 -26.94 -33.65 -16.28
C ASN A 98 -27.04 -33.69 -17.81
N TYR A 99 -27.82 -34.62 -18.35
CA TYR A 99 -28.05 -34.71 -19.79
C TYR A 99 -28.60 -33.39 -20.38
N TYR A 100 -29.66 -32.84 -19.78
CA TYR A 100 -30.23 -31.59 -20.28
C TYR A 100 -29.30 -30.38 -20.05
N ASN A 101 -28.49 -30.39 -18.99
CA ASN A 101 -27.48 -29.37 -18.75
C ASN A 101 -26.33 -29.44 -19.76
N THR A 102 -25.89 -30.63 -20.15
CA THR A 102 -24.90 -30.83 -21.22
C THR A 102 -25.45 -30.38 -22.57
N TYR A 103 -26.66 -30.80 -22.92
CA TYR A 103 -27.34 -30.31 -24.12
C TYR A 103 -27.47 -28.78 -24.15
N ALA A 104 -27.82 -28.16 -23.03
CA ALA A 104 -27.89 -26.71 -22.92
C ALA A 104 -26.51 -26.03 -23.04
N LYS A 105 -25.45 -26.68 -22.53
CA LYS A 105 -24.07 -26.19 -22.65
C LYS A 105 -23.62 -26.19 -24.11
N ASP A 106 -23.92 -27.26 -24.85
CA ASP A 106 -23.55 -27.42 -26.27
C ASP A 106 -24.28 -26.38 -27.15
N ILE A 107 -25.54 -26.07 -26.82
CA ILE A 107 -26.32 -25.05 -27.56
C ILE A 107 -26.01 -23.61 -27.11
N GLY A 108 -25.46 -23.41 -25.90
CA GLY A 108 -25.08 -22.08 -25.40
C GLY A 108 -26.15 -21.37 -24.57
N PHE A 109 -26.98 -22.13 -23.82
CA PHE A 109 -27.86 -21.59 -22.79
C PHE A 109 -27.66 -22.27 -21.44
N ALA A 110 -28.27 -21.70 -20.39
CA ALA A 110 -28.23 -22.27 -19.04
C ALA A 110 -29.64 -22.68 -18.59
N ILE A 111 -29.71 -23.71 -17.75
CA ILE A 111 -30.99 -24.28 -17.29
C ILE A 111 -31.30 -23.89 -15.83
N ARG A 112 -32.58 -23.85 -15.50
CA ARG A 112 -33.13 -23.61 -14.16
C ARG A 112 -34.22 -24.63 -13.86
N VAL A 113 -34.35 -25.03 -12.59
CA VAL A 113 -35.49 -25.83 -12.13
C VAL A 113 -36.68 -24.90 -11.92
N LYS A 114 -37.73 -25.01 -12.74
CA LYS A 114 -38.97 -24.22 -12.62
C LYS A 114 -39.85 -24.74 -11.50
N SER A 115 -40.05 -26.05 -11.44
CA SER A 115 -40.86 -26.71 -10.44
C SER A 115 -40.41 -28.16 -10.24
N SER A 116 -40.64 -28.69 -9.04
CA SER A 116 -40.44 -30.10 -8.73
C SER A 116 -41.52 -30.57 -7.78
N TRP A 117 -42.01 -31.79 -7.96
CA TRP A 117 -43.05 -32.39 -7.14
C TRP A 117 -42.49 -33.63 -6.44
N THR A 118 -42.85 -33.86 -5.19
CA THR A 118 -42.44 -35.03 -4.40
C THR A 118 -43.63 -35.96 -4.14
N LYS A 119 -43.39 -37.23 -3.77
CA LYS A 119 -44.48 -38.14 -3.35
C LYS A 119 -45.07 -37.64 -2.02
N ARG A 120 -46.39 -37.81 -1.80
CA ARG A 120 -47.11 -37.29 -0.61
C ARG A 120 -46.52 -37.73 0.74
N ASN A 121 -45.84 -38.88 0.79
CA ASN A 121 -45.32 -39.48 2.03
C ASN A 121 -43.79 -39.69 2.05
N SER A 122 -43.03 -39.11 1.10
CA SER A 122 -41.56 -39.21 1.08
C SER A 122 -40.94 -37.95 0.49
N LYS A 123 -39.72 -37.58 0.92
CA LYS A 123 -38.93 -36.49 0.28
C LYS A 123 -38.44 -36.82 -1.14
N GLU A 124 -38.78 -37.99 -1.70
CA GLU A 124 -38.40 -38.38 -3.07
C GLU A 124 -39.18 -37.59 -4.12
N LYS A 125 -38.45 -37.10 -5.13
CA LYS A 125 -39.01 -36.38 -6.28
C LYS A 125 -39.79 -37.35 -7.19
N ARG A 126 -40.96 -36.94 -7.66
CA ARG A 126 -41.84 -37.67 -8.60
C ARG A 126 -41.94 -36.99 -9.97
N GLY A 127 -41.55 -35.72 -10.08
CA GLY A 127 -41.45 -35.02 -11.35
C GLY A 127 -40.79 -33.66 -11.22
N ALA A 128 -40.31 -33.10 -12.34
CA ALA A 128 -39.63 -31.81 -12.39
C ALA A 128 -39.77 -31.14 -13.75
N VAL A 129 -39.65 -29.82 -13.80
CA VAL A 129 -39.58 -29.04 -15.04
C VAL A 129 -38.26 -28.26 -15.05
N LEU A 130 -37.45 -28.48 -16.09
CA LEU A 130 -36.20 -27.77 -16.33
C LEU A 130 -36.41 -26.79 -17.48
N CYS A 131 -36.19 -25.49 -17.25
CA CYS A 131 -36.42 -24.42 -18.22
C CYS A 131 -35.15 -23.63 -18.52
N CYS A 132 -35.17 -22.82 -19.58
CA CYS A 132 -34.11 -21.85 -19.86
C CYS A 132 -34.00 -20.78 -18.74
N ASN A 133 -32.79 -20.26 -18.50
CA ASN A 133 -32.57 -19.18 -17.52
C ASN A 133 -33.35 -17.90 -17.86
N CYS A 134 -33.62 -17.67 -19.15
CA CYS A 134 -34.33 -16.51 -19.68
C CYS A 134 -35.87 -16.63 -19.57
N GLU A 135 -36.39 -17.67 -18.90
CA GLU A 135 -37.82 -17.93 -18.75
C GLU A 135 -38.53 -16.96 -17.77
N GLY A 136 -39.68 -16.44 -18.21
CA GLY A 136 -40.54 -15.51 -17.46
C GLY A 136 -40.23 -14.03 -17.71
N PHE A 137 -40.93 -13.15 -16.99
CA PHE A 137 -40.67 -11.70 -16.95
C PHE A 137 -40.45 -11.28 -15.49
N LYS A 138 -39.70 -10.19 -15.23
CA LYS A 138 -39.60 -9.62 -13.88
C LYS A 138 -40.93 -8.97 -13.48
N THR A 139 -41.37 -9.16 -12.25
CA THR A 139 -42.52 -8.44 -11.69
C THR A 139 -42.10 -7.06 -11.18
N THR A 140 -43.00 -6.07 -11.20
CA THR A 140 -42.73 -4.64 -10.93
C THR A 140 -42.06 -4.34 -9.57
N LYS A 141 -42.14 -5.25 -8.58
CA LYS A 141 -41.43 -5.14 -7.29
C LYS A 141 -39.93 -5.41 -7.36
N GLU A 142 -39.42 -5.99 -8.46
CA GLU A 142 -38.01 -6.34 -8.68
C GLU A 142 -37.29 -5.38 -9.67
N ALA A 143 -37.98 -4.32 -10.12
CA ALA A 143 -37.48 -3.35 -11.10
C ALA A 143 -36.42 -2.40 -10.52
N ASN A 144 -36.35 -2.21 -9.20
CA ASN A 144 -35.37 -1.34 -8.52
C ASN A 144 -34.01 -2.02 -8.25
N SER A 145 -33.70 -3.13 -8.93
CA SER A 145 -32.40 -3.81 -8.80
C SER A 145 -31.51 -3.47 -10.00
N HIS A 146 -30.31 -2.90 -9.75
CA HIS A 146 -29.26 -2.57 -10.74
C HIS A 146 -28.70 -3.75 -11.56
N ARG A 147 -29.37 -4.91 -11.57
CA ARG A 147 -28.95 -6.11 -12.28
C ARG A 147 -29.56 -6.12 -13.69
N LYS A 148 -28.70 -6.13 -14.73
CA LYS A 148 -29.08 -6.22 -16.16
C LYS A 148 -30.24 -7.21 -16.37
N GLU A 149 -31.23 -6.82 -17.17
CA GLU A 149 -32.41 -7.64 -17.46
C GLU A 149 -32.00 -8.93 -18.19
N THR A 150 -32.41 -10.09 -17.65
CA THR A 150 -31.95 -11.41 -18.11
C THR A 150 -33.09 -12.33 -18.57
N ARG A 151 -34.35 -11.93 -18.33
CA ARG A 151 -35.53 -12.74 -18.59
C ARG A 151 -36.31 -12.17 -19.77
N THR A 152 -36.43 -12.94 -20.84
CA THR A 152 -37.07 -12.54 -22.10
C THR A 152 -38.42 -13.20 -22.32
N GLY A 153 -38.93 -13.96 -21.34
CA GLY A 153 -40.15 -14.76 -21.51
C GLY A 153 -39.93 -16.08 -22.25
N CYS A 154 -38.69 -16.59 -22.31
CA CYS A 154 -38.36 -17.82 -23.04
C CYS A 154 -39.18 -19.03 -22.55
N LEU A 155 -39.71 -19.83 -23.48
CA LEU A 155 -40.58 -20.99 -23.17
C LEU A 155 -39.88 -22.35 -23.28
N ALA A 156 -38.59 -22.35 -23.65
CA ALA A 156 -37.79 -23.56 -23.79
C ALA A 156 -37.70 -24.33 -22.45
N MET A 157 -38.13 -25.58 -22.45
CA MET A 157 -38.19 -26.43 -21.26
C MET A 157 -38.33 -27.91 -21.57
N ILE A 158 -37.95 -28.75 -20.61
CA ILE A 158 -38.31 -30.18 -20.57
C ILE A 158 -39.06 -30.51 -19.27
N ARG A 159 -40.05 -31.40 -19.38
CA ARG A 159 -40.78 -31.96 -18.23
C ARG A 159 -40.37 -33.40 -18.00
N LEU A 160 -39.96 -33.70 -16.78
CA LEU A 160 -39.51 -35.01 -16.31
C LEU A 160 -40.55 -35.61 -15.35
N ARG A 161 -40.83 -36.90 -15.48
CA ARG A 161 -41.76 -37.66 -14.61
C ARG A 161 -41.15 -39.01 -14.24
N LEU A 162 -41.28 -39.40 -12.97
CA LEU A 162 -40.94 -40.74 -12.52
C LEU A 162 -42.05 -41.72 -12.93
N VAL A 163 -41.68 -42.76 -13.69
CA VAL A 163 -42.59 -43.81 -14.18
C VAL A 163 -42.56 -45.01 -13.22
N ASP A 164 -43.56 -45.89 -13.28
CA ASP A 164 -43.70 -47.04 -12.37
C ASP A 164 -42.53 -48.05 -12.42
N SER A 165 -41.71 -48.01 -13.47
CA SER A 165 -40.44 -48.73 -13.59
C SER A 165 -39.28 -48.13 -12.76
N ASN A 166 -39.56 -47.14 -11.91
CA ASN A 166 -38.60 -46.36 -11.13
C ASN A 166 -37.54 -45.62 -11.97
N ARG A 167 -37.87 -45.32 -13.24
CA ARG A 167 -37.04 -44.55 -14.17
C ARG A 167 -37.66 -43.18 -14.45
N TRP A 168 -36.83 -42.21 -14.78
CA TRP A 168 -37.21 -40.83 -15.10
C TRP A 168 -37.42 -40.67 -16.59
N ARG A 169 -38.65 -40.35 -17.02
CA ARG A 169 -39.00 -40.17 -18.43
C ARG A 169 -39.24 -38.70 -18.77
N VAL A 170 -38.80 -38.29 -19.95
CA VAL A 170 -39.15 -37.00 -20.57
C VAL A 170 -40.57 -37.07 -21.13
N ASP A 171 -41.47 -36.26 -20.59
CA ASP A 171 -42.90 -36.26 -20.88
C ASP A 171 -43.29 -35.14 -21.87
N GLU A 172 -42.56 -34.02 -21.86
CA GLU A 172 -42.81 -32.85 -22.70
C GLU A 172 -41.47 -32.16 -23.01
N VAL A 173 -41.28 -31.71 -24.24
CA VAL A 173 -40.08 -30.97 -24.69
C VAL A 173 -40.53 -29.75 -25.51
N LYS A 174 -39.97 -28.59 -25.19
CA LYS A 174 -40.06 -27.35 -25.98
C LYS A 174 -38.65 -26.81 -26.19
N LEU A 175 -38.20 -26.76 -27.44
CA LEU A 175 -36.83 -26.36 -27.81
C LEU A 175 -36.73 -24.94 -28.38
N ASP A 176 -37.86 -24.29 -28.66
CA ASP A 176 -37.83 -22.96 -29.28
C ASP A 176 -37.41 -21.89 -28.26
N HIS A 177 -36.40 -21.11 -28.64
CA HIS A 177 -35.89 -19.98 -27.88
C HIS A 177 -36.30 -18.65 -28.54
N ASN A 178 -36.54 -17.63 -27.72
CA ASN A 178 -36.87 -16.28 -28.19
C ASN A 178 -35.72 -15.27 -28.01
N HIS A 179 -34.50 -15.78 -27.83
CA HIS A 179 -33.28 -15.01 -27.62
C HIS A 179 -32.10 -15.71 -28.30
N SER A 180 -31.05 -14.97 -28.63
CA SER A 180 -29.79 -15.54 -29.11
C SER A 180 -29.05 -16.29 -27.99
N PHE A 181 -28.20 -17.24 -28.38
CA PHE A 181 -27.34 -17.98 -27.46
C PHE A 181 -26.07 -17.18 -27.16
N ASP A 182 -25.63 -17.19 -25.90
CA ASP A 182 -24.44 -16.49 -25.41
C ASP A 182 -23.57 -17.51 -24.63
N PRO A 183 -22.62 -18.17 -25.32
CA PRO A 183 -21.84 -19.26 -24.76
C PRO A 183 -20.99 -18.85 -23.55
N GLU A 184 -20.38 -17.66 -23.57
CA GLU A 184 -19.52 -17.17 -22.47
C GLU A 184 -20.33 -16.91 -21.20
N ARG A 185 -21.53 -16.35 -21.35
CA ARG A 185 -22.44 -16.14 -20.22
C ARG A 185 -23.05 -17.44 -19.72
N ALA A 186 -23.35 -18.39 -20.60
CA ALA A 186 -23.83 -19.71 -20.23
C ALA A 186 -22.75 -20.47 -19.44
N GLN A 187 -21.50 -20.51 -19.92
CA GLN A 187 -20.36 -21.15 -19.23
C GLN A 187 -20.15 -20.60 -17.82
N ASN A 188 -20.40 -19.30 -17.62
CA ASN A 188 -20.31 -18.65 -16.32
C ASN A 188 -21.50 -18.87 -15.37
N SER A 189 -22.55 -19.58 -15.82
CA SER A 189 -23.75 -19.83 -15.04
C SER A 189 -23.54 -20.85 -13.91
N LYS A 190 -24.36 -20.73 -12.85
CA LYS A 190 -24.30 -21.64 -11.68
C LYS A 190 -24.59 -23.10 -12.03
N SER A 191 -25.32 -23.39 -13.11
CA SER A 191 -25.61 -24.77 -13.55
C SER A 191 -24.37 -25.42 -14.17
N HIS A 192 -23.63 -24.71 -15.02
CA HIS A 192 -22.42 -25.25 -15.68
C HIS A 192 -21.21 -25.31 -14.74
N LYS A 193 -21.10 -24.36 -13.80
CA LYS A 193 -20.05 -24.38 -12.75
C LYS A 193 -20.14 -25.57 -11.78
N ARG A 194 -21.31 -26.20 -11.63
CA ARG A 194 -21.48 -27.40 -10.79
C ARG A 194 -20.92 -28.68 -11.46
N MET A 195 -20.75 -28.70 -12.77
CA MET A 195 -20.12 -29.83 -13.48
C MET A 195 -18.59 -29.74 -13.44
N ASP A 196 -18.01 -28.56 -13.68
CA ASP A 196 -16.54 -28.41 -13.80
C ASP A 196 -15.78 -28.65 -12.48
N SER A 197 -16.44 -28.51 -11.33
CA SER A 197 -15.85 -28.83 -10.02
C SER A 197 -15.66 -30.33 -9.78
N ARG A 198 -16.38 -31.20 -10.51
CA ARG A 198 -16.26 -32.65 -10.37
C ARG A 198 -15.17 -33.26 -11.26
N ALA A 199 -14.74 -32.55 -12.31
CA ALA A 199 -13.82 -33.06 -13.33
C ALA A 199 -12.34 -32.65 -13.12
N LYS A 200 -12.02 -31.73 -12.20
CA LYS A 200 -10.64 -31.25 -12.02
C LYS A 200 -9.87 -32.04 -10.95
N ARG A 201 -9.28 -33.18 -11.35
CA ARG A 201 -8.02 -33.66 -10.76
C ARG A 201 -6.99 -33.81 -11.87
N LYS A 202 -5.87 -33.08 -11.70
CA LYS A 202 -4.65 -33.06 -12.52
C LYS A 202 -4.78 -32.50 -13.93
N VAL A 203 -4.50 -31.20 -14.09
CA VAL A 203 -3.59 -30.65 -15.11
C VAL A 203 -3.00 -29.35 -14.55
N GLU A 204 -1.69 -29.19 -14.72
CA GLU A 204 -0.83 -28.06 -14.35
C GLU A 204 -1.14 -26.83 -15.22
N PRO A 205 -1.18 -25.58 -14.71
CA PRO A 205 -1.50 -24.44 -15.54
C PRO A 205 -0.25 -23.85 -16.19
N THR A 206 -0.26 -23.85 -17.51
CA THR A 206 0.47 -22.91 -18.37
C THR A 206 0.10 -21.47 -18.02
N LEU A 207 1.11 -20.60 -18.11
CA LEU A 207 1.05 -19.15 -17.97
C LEU A 207 -0.16 -18.55 -18.69
N ASP A 208 -1.08 -17.96 -17.92
CA ASP A 208 -1.72 -16.71 -18.32
C ASP A 208 -2.16 -15.93 -17.07
N VAL A 209 -1.83 -14.65 -17.07
CA VAL A 209 -1.96 -13.73 -15.94
C VAL A 209 -3.41 -13.26 -15.87
N GLU A 210 -4.22 -13.91 -15.03
CA GLU A 210 -5.55 -13.41 -14.70
C GLU A 210 -5.65 -13.13 -13.20
N VAL A 211 -5.82 -11.84 -12.89
CA VAL A 211 -5.98 -11.24 -11.57
C VAL A 211 -7.07 -11.99 -10.81
N ARG A 212 -6.69 -12.87 -9.88
CA ARG A 212 -7.63 -13.49 -8.94
C ARG A 212 -8.20 -12.39 -8.06
N THR A 213 -9.44 -12.02 -8.35
CA THR A 213 -10.21 -11.02 -7.62
C THR A 213 -10.23 -11.38 -6.14
N ILE A 214 -9.60 -10.54 -5.32
CA ILE A 214 -9.70 -10.61 -3.86
C ILE A 214 -11.19 -10.52 -3.52
N LYS A 215 -11.76 -11.58 -2.92
CA LYS A 215 -13.17 -11.59 -2.51
C LYS A 215 -13.34 -10.60 -1.36
N LEU A 216 -13.84 -9.40 -1.65
CA LEU A 216 -14.30 -8.44 -0.66
C LEU A 216 -15.52 -9.03 0.06
N TYR A 217 -15.35 -9.50 1.30
CA TYR A 217 -16.46 -9.96 2.12
C TYR A 217 -16.97 -8.81 2.98
N ARG A 218 -18.22 -8.39 2.74
CA ARG A 218 -18.97 -7.48 3.63
C ARG A 218 -19.86 -8.36 4.51
N MET A 219 -19.59 -8.44 5.80
CA MET A 219 -20.44 -9.19 6.73
C MET A 219 -21.83 -8.52 6.81
N PRO A 220 -22.93 -9.27 6.69
CA PRO A 220 -24.23 -8.78 7.09
C PRO A 220 -24.29 -8.70 8.62
N VAL A 221 -24.91 -7.64 9.14
CA VAL A 221 -25.24 -7.48 10.57
C VAL A 221 -26.11 -8.66 10.98
N VAL A 222 -25.65 -9.46 11.95
CA VAL A 222 -26.44 -10.53 12.55
C VAL A 222 -26.95 -10.01 13.89
N ASP A 223 -28.27 -9.80 13.98
CA ASP A 223 -28.94 -9.62 15.26
C ASP A 223 -28.79 -10.90 16.08
N ALA A 224 -28.07 -10.80 17.20
CA ALA A 224 -27.86 -11.91 18.12
C ALA A 224 -29.12 -12.14 18.96
N SER A 225 -30.02 -13.00 18.48
CA SER A 225 -30.99 -13.70 19.32
C SER A 225 -31.19 -15.13 18.80
N GLY A 226 -30.76 -16.13 19.57
CA GLY A 226 -30.97 -17.54 19.24
C GLY A 226 -30.02 -18.49 19.96
N TYR A 227 -30.47 -19.01 21.10
CA TYR A 227 -29.84 -19.99 21.99
C TYR A 227 -29.50 -21.33 21.30
N GLY A 228 -28.42 -21.99 21.73
CA GLY A 228 -28.12 -23.37 21.33
C GLY A 228 -26.78 -23.89 21.88
N SER A 229 -26.74 -24.20 23.17
CA SER A 229 -25.64 -24.93 23.82
C SER A 229 -25.65 -26.40 23.38
N SER A 230 -24.52 -26.91 22.90
CA SER A 230 -24.22 -28.34 22.91
C SER A 230 -22.71 -28.56 23.00
N ASN A 231 -22.28 -29.00 24.18
CA ASN A 231 -20.95 -29.55 24.44
C ASN A 231 -20.81 -30.91 23.74
N SER A 232 -19.70 -31.14 23.05
CA SER A 232 -19.18 -32.50 22.83
C SER A 232 -17.65 -32.43 22.70
N THR A 233 -16.97 -32.99 23.70
CA THR A 233 -15.52 -33.17 23.73
C THR A 233 -15.18 -34.58 23.20
N GLU A 234 -13.96 -34.66 22.66
CA GLU A 234 -13.10 -35.84 22.45
C GLU A 234 -13.05 -36.49 21.06
N GLY A 235 -11.90 -36.24 20.41
CA GLY A 235 -10.98 -37.32 20.05
C GLY A 235 -10.94 -37.74 18.58
N GLY A 236 -10.01 -37.18 17.80
CA GLY A 236 -9.70 -37.72 16.47
C GLY A 236 -8.79 -36.84 15.61
N THR A 237 -7.48 -36.94 15.86
CA THR A 237 -6.36 -36.78 14.89
C THR A 237 -6.58 -35.90 13.64
N SER A 238 -6.19 -34.63 13.74
CA SER A 238 -5.59 -33.87 12.62
C SER A 238 -4.75 -32.69 13.14
N ASN A 239 -3.61 -32.99 13.76
CA ASN A 239 -2.63 -31.99 14.21
C ASN A 239 -1.84 -31.31 13.06
N ILE A 240 -2.47 -31.10 11.88
CA ILE A 240 -1.82 -30.47 10.72
C ILE A 240 -2.63 -29.27 10.16
N SER A 241 -3.89 -29.06 10.56
CA SER A 241 -4.70 -27.92 10.06
C SER A 241 -4.79 -26.70 11.00
N CYS A 242 -4.25 -26.78 12.22
CA CYS A 242 -4.34 -25.66 13.18
C CYS A 242 -3.38 -24.48 12.89
N SER A 243 -2.53 -24.59 11.87
CA SER A 243 -1.40 -23.67 11.66
C SER A 243 -1.66 -22.48 10.73
N ARG A 244 -2.91 -22.18 10.34
CA ARG A 244 -3.22 -21.10 9.37
C ARG A 244 -4.39 -20.20 9.78
N ARG A 245 -4.57 -19.95 11.08
CA ARG A 245 -5.56 -18.98 11.57
C ARG A 245 -4.89 -17.92 12.43
N LEU A 246 -5.46 -16.71 12.43
CA LEU A 246 -5.03 -15.64 13.31
C LEU A 246 -5.28 -16.06 14.76
N LYS A 247 -4.24 -16.00 15.60
CA LYS A 247 -4.27 -16.51 16.98
C LYS A 247 -4.92 -15.49 17.94
N LEU A 248 -6.22 -15.30 17.76
CA LEU A 248 -7.05 -14.35 18.48
C LEU A 248 -7.62 -14.93 19.79
N LYS A 249 -7.73 -14.09 20.84
CA LYS A 249 -8.44 -14.44 22.07
C LYS A 249 -9.96 -14.39 21.83
N LYS A 250 -10.72 -15.03 22.73
CA LYS A 250 -12.20 -14.97 22.68
C LYS A 250 -12.66 -13.52 22.83
N GLY A 251 -13.45 -13.02 21.87
CA GLY A 251 -13.92 -11.63 21.82
C GLY A 251 -13.09 -10.71 20.90
N ASP A 252 -11.88 -11.11 20.51
CA ASP A 252 -11.03 -10.30 19.62
C ASP A 252 -11.59 -10.19 18.19
N PRO A 253 -12.17 -11.23 17.55
CA PRO A 253 -12.81 -11.07 16.25
C PRO A 253 -13.95 -10.06 16.26
N GLU A 254 -14.79 -10.08 17.30
CA GLU A 254 -15.86 -9.10 17.49
C GLU A 254 -15.29 -7.70 17.73
N LEU A 255 -14.19 -7.58 18.46
CA LEU A 255 -13.50 -6.31 18.69
C LEU A 255 -12.95 -5.70 17.39
N ILE A 256 -12.30 -6.51 16.53
CA ILE A 256 -11.84 -6.08 15.20
C ILE A 256 -13.01 -5.61 14.35
N SER A 257 -14.09 -6.41 14.29
CA SER A 257 -15.27 -6.07 13.50
C SER A 257 -15.93 -4.77 13.99
N ASN A 258 -16.13 -4.62 15.30
CA ASN A 258 -16.72 -3.43 15.89
C ASN A 258 -15.85 -2.19 15.65
N TYR A 259 -14.53 -2.34 15.78
CA TYR A 259 -13.58 -1.28 15.49
C TYR A 259 -13.69 -0.81 14.04
N PHE A 260 -13.58 -1.72 13.06
CA PHE A 260 -13.65 -1.34 11.64
C PHE A 260 -15.02 -0.79 11.24
N CYS A 261 -16.12 -1.33 11.77
CA CYS A 261 -17.45 -0.77 11.55
C CYS A 261 -17.54 0.67 12.08
N ARG A 262 -17.05 0.94 13.30
CA ARG A 262 -17.03 2.30 13.87
C ARG A 262 -16.18 3.24 13.02
N ILE A 263 -14.96 2.85 12.65
CA ILE A 263 -14.06 3.70 11.87
C ILE A 263 -14.61 3.95 10.47
N GLN A 264 -15.22 2.95 9.82
CA GLN A 264 -15.82 3.12 8.50
C GLN A 264 -17.05 4.04 8.52
N LEU A 265 -17.81 4.09 9.63
CA LEU A 265 -18.89 5.05 9.83
C LEU A 265 -18.38 6.48 9.99
N MET A 266 -17.24 6.68 10.65
CA MET A 266 -16.62 7.99 10.84
C MET A 266 -15.79 8.45 9.62
N ASN A 267 -15.26 7.50 8.86
CA ASN A 267 -14.43 7.75 7.69
C ASN A 267 -14.85 6.79 6.55
N PRO A 268 -15.75 7.22 5.65
CA PRO A 268 -16.27 6.37 4.56
C PRO A 268 -15.20 5.82 3.61
N ASN A 269 -14.02 6.48 3.56
CA ASN A 269 -12.89 6.11 2.71
C ASN A 269 -11.89 5.17 3.40
N PHE A 270 -12.15 4.81 4.66
CA PHE A 270 -11.46 3.72 5.33
C PHE A 270 -11.72 2.41 4.61
N PHE A 271 -10.65 1.66 4.36
CA PHE A 271 -10.70 0.42 3.63
C PHE A 271 -10.05 -0.69 4.45
N TYR A 272 -10.70 -1.87 4.48
CA TYR A 272 -10.13 -3.07 5.07
C TYR A 272 -10.53 -4.31 4.28
N VAL A 273 -9.70 -5.35 4.37
CA VAL A 273 -9.93 -6.68 3.78
C VAL A 273 -9.57 -7.74 4.81
N MET A 274 -10.38 -8.79 4.85
CA MET A 274 -10.16 -9.96 5.68
C MET A 274 -9.96 -11.20 4.79
N ASP A 275 -8.91 -11.96 5.06
CA ASP A 275 -8.66 -13.28 4.50
C ASP A 275 -9.24 -14.33 5.44
N LEU A 276 -10.10 -15.20 4.92
CA LEU A 276 -10.67 -16.32 5.67
C LEU A 276 -10.11 -17.62 5.11
N ASN A 277 -9.77 -18.57 5.99
CA ASN A 277 -9.40 -19.91 5.56
C ASN A 277 -10.64 -20.70 5.08
N ASP A 278 -10.40 -21.92 4.59
CA ASP A 278 -11.47 -22.79 4.06
C ASP A 278 -12.56 -23.13 5.12
N ASP A 279 -12.20 -23.07 6.41
CA ASP A 279 -13.10 -23.28 7.55
C ASP A 279 -13.86 -22.00 7.96
N GLY A 280 -13.67 -20.90 7.22
CA GLY A 280 -14.30 -19.60 7.50
C GLY A 280 -13.68 -18.84 8.69
N GLN A 281 -12.50 -19.25 9.16
CA GLN A 281 -11.79 -18.59 10.26
C GLN A 281 -10.89 -17.47 9.73
N LEU A 282 -10.78 -16.39 10.49
CA LEU A 282 -9.93 -15.25 10.14
C LEU A 282 -8.46 -15.64 10.11
N ARG A 283 -7.82 -15.43 8.97
CA ARG A 283 -6.40 -15.69 8.73
C ARG A 283 -5.61 -14.39 8.74
N ASN A 284 -5.95 -13.46 7.86
CA ASN A 284 -5.21 -12.21 7.71
C ASN A 284 -6.19 -11.04 7.67
N VAL A 285 -5.72 -9.88 8.11
CA VAL A 285 -6.46 -8.62 8.08
C VAL A 285 -5.53 -7.56 7.51
N PHE A 286 -6.03 -6.76 6.58
CA PHE A 286 -5.34 -5.58 6.08
C PHE A 286 -6.29 -4.39 6.18
N TRP A 287 -5.80 -3.23 6.61
CA TRP A 287 -6.58 -2.00 6.63
C TRP A 287 -5.73 -0.77 6.36
N ILE A 288 -6.41 0.28 5.91
CA ILE A 288 -5.81 1.57 5.59
C ILE A 288 -6.87 2.67 5.68
N ASP A 289 -6.50 3.81 6.25
CA ASP A 289 -7.38 4.98 6.28
C ASP A 289 -7.26 5.84 5.01
N SER A 290 -8.22 6.74 4.86
CA SER A 290 -8.33 7.62 3.70
C SER A 290 -7.11 8.52 3.50
N ARG A 291 -6.52 9.02 4.59
CA ARG A 291 -5.37 9.91 4.57
C ARG A 291 -4.12 9.15 4.17
N SER A 292 -3.91 7.95 4.69
CA SER A 292 -2.82 7.05 4.29
C SER A 292 -2.88 6.70 2.80
N ARG A 293 -4.07 6.47 2.25
CA ARG A 293 -4.27 6.25 0.81
C ARG A 293 -3.92 7.50 -0.01
N ALA A 294 -4.35 8.67 0.42
CA ALA A 294 -4.00 9.93 -0.24
C ALA A 294 -2.49 10.20 -0.18
N ALA A 295 -1.87 9.99 0.99
CA ALA A 295 -0.45 10.18 1.23
C ALA A 295 0.42 9.29 0.33
N TYR A 296 -0.03 8.07 0.00
CA TYR A 296 0.70 7.21 -0.94
C TYR A 296 0.88 7.85 -2.33
N SER A 297 -0.08 8.66 -2.79
CA SER A 297 0.03 9.34 -4.08
C SER A 297 1.21 10.34 -4.13
N TYR A 298 1.70 10.76 -2.96
CA TYR A 298 2.77 11.75 -2.80
C TYR A 298 4.08 11.14 -2.29
N PHE A 299 3.98 10.16 -1.40
CA PHE A 299 5.09 9.60 -0.63
C PHE A 299 5.23 8.08 -0.81
N GLY A 300 4.66 7.54 -1.89
CA GLY A 300 4.72 6.12 -2.26
C GLY A 300 5.94 5.73 -3.09
N ASP A 301 6.85 6.66 -3.35
CA ASP A 301 8.10 6.44 -4.07
C ASP A 301 9.01 5.43 -3.34
N VAL A 302 9.16 5.61 -2.03
CA VAL A 302 9.93 4.70 -1.17
C VAL A 302 9.06 4.25 0.00
N VAL A 303 8.90 2.94 0.16
CA VAL A 303 8.09 2.34 1.23
C VAL A 303 8.94 1.39 2.06
N ALA A 304 8.98 1.63 3.37
CA ALA A 304 9.48 0.66 4.34
C ALA A 304 8.34 -0.26 4.79
N PHE A 305 8.62 -1.56 4.81
CA PHE A 305 7.74 -2.58 5.38
C PHE A 305 8.32 -3.01 6.73
N ASP A 306 7.58 -2.69 7.79
CA ASP A 306 7.95 -3.00 9.16
C ASP A 306 7.08 -4.15 9.68
N SER A 307 7.69 -5.32 9.92
CA SER A 307 7.02 -6.47 10.55
C SER A 307 7.26 -6.59 12.07
N THR A 308 7.92 -5.60 12.68
CA THR A 308 8.39 -5.69 14.07
C THR A 308 7.37 -5.26 15.12
N CYS A 309 6.16 -4.86 14.71
CA CYS A 309 5.24 -4.15 15.61
C CYS A 309 4.59 -5.02 16.70
N LEU A 310 4.75 -6.36 16.70
CA LEU A 310 4.23 -7.25 17.78
C LEU A 310 5.16 -8.38 18.23
N SER A 311 6.34 -8.58 17.64
CA SER A 311 7.25 -9.67 18.03
C SER A 311 8.08 -9.24 19.26
N ASN A 312 7.80 -9.75 20.47
CA ASN A 312 8.46 -10.98 20.92
C ASN A 312 7.64 -11.86 21.90
N ASN A 313 6.36 -11.58 22.22
CA ASN A 313 5.49 -12.44 23.07
C ASN A 313 4.05 -12.54 22.53
N TYR A 314 3.72 -11.84 21.45
CA TYR A 314 2.43 -12.04 20.77
C TYR A 314 2.57 -13.09 19.68
N GLU A 315 1.58 -13.95 19.60
CA GLU A 315 1.47 -14.96 18.56
C GLU A 315 0.94 -14.40 17.21
N ILE A 316 0.73 -13.08 17.10
CA ILE A 316 0.18 -12.42 15.90
C ILE A 316 1.20 -11.41 15.34
N PRO A 317 1.75 -11.65 14.13
CA PRO A 317 2.51 -10.65 13.40
C PRO A 317 1.66 -9.42 13.02
N LEU A 318 2.06 -8.24 13.48
CA LEU A 318 1.56 -6.94 13.01
C LEU A 318 2.57 -6.33 12.06
N VAL A 319 2.07 -5.87 10.92
CA VAL A 319 2.87 -5.28 9.87
C VAL A 319 2.37 -3.88 9.53
N ALA A 320 3.30 -3.01 9.13
CA ALA A 320 3.01 -1.64 8.73
C ALA A 320 3.79 -1.28 7.45
N PHE A 321 3.10 -0.61 6.53
CA PHE A 321 3.71 0.07 5.40
C PHE A 321 3.97 1.52 5.81
N VAL A 322 5.20 2.00 5.67
CA VAL A 322 5.63 3.29 6.18
C VAL A 322 6.38 4.05 5.09
N GLY A 323 5.93 5.26 4.80
CA GLY A 323 6.63 6.21 3.93
C GLY A 323 7.20 7.37 4.73
N VAL A 324 7.73 8.36 4.01
CA VAL A 324 8.24 9.61 4.60
C VAL A 324 7.62 10.81 3.91
N ASN A 325 6.98 11.69 4.69
CA ASN A 325 6.42 12.94 4.18
C ASN A 325 7.51 13.95 3.81
N HIS A 326 7.08 15.10 3.29
CA HIS A 326 7.96 16.19 2.89
C HIS A 326 8.77 16.86 4.00
N HIS A 327 8.51 16.52 5.27
CA HIS A 327 9.30 16.98 6.42
C HIS A 327 10.35 15.96 6.86
N GLY A 328 10.46 14.82 6.18
CA GLY A 328 11.35 13.74 6.59
C GLY A 328 10.80 12.91 7.75
N LYS A 329 9.49 12.97 8.04
CA LYS A 329 8.85 12.24 9.15
C LYS A 329 8.03 11.05 8.63
N SER A 330 7.93 10.00 9.44
CA SER A 330 7.19 8.78 9.07
C SER A 330 5.69 9.02 8.87
N VAL A 331 5.15 8.41 7.82
CA VAL A 331 3.73 8.39 7.49
C VAL A 331 3.28 6.94 7.32
N LEU A 332 2.15 6.59 7.93
CA LEU A 332 1.57 5.28 7.75
C LEU A 332 0.88 5.17 6.39
N LEU A 333 1.12 4.07 5.68
CA LEU A 333 0.58 3.76 4.35
C LEU A 333 -0.23 2.44 4.36
N GLY A 334 -0.64 1.98 5.54
CA GLY A 334 -1.45 0.77 5.74
C GLY A 334 -0.88 -0.15 6.81
N CYS A 335 -1.74 -0.98 7.40
CA CYS A 335 -1.39 -1.96 8.41
C CYS A 335 -2.04 -3.31 8.12
N GLY A 336 -1.47 -4.37 8.70
CA GLY A 336 -2.09 -5.69 8.66
C GLY A 336 -1.77 -6.56 9.87
N LEU A 337 -2.65 -7.51 10.16
CA LEU A 337 -2.44 -8.60 11.09
C LEU A 337 -2.36 -9.90 10.27
N LEU A 338 -1.30 -10.67 10.47
CA LEU A 338 -1.04 -11.87 9.69
C LEU A 338 -1.16 -13.11 10.58
N ALA A 339 -1.63 -14.24 10.03
CA ALA A 339 -1.63 -15.51 10.74
C ALA A 339 -0.23 -16.11 10.86
N ASP A 340 0.61 -15.89 9.84
CA ASP A 340 1.91 -16.51 9.69
C ASP A 340 2.82 -15.65 8.77
N GLU A 341 4.13 -15.89 8.82
CA GLU A 341 5.12 -15.22 7.96
C GLU A 341 5.47 -16.09 6.73
N THR A 342 4.44 -16.64 6.07
CA THR A 342 4.62 -17.49 4.88
C THR A 342 4.58 -16.68 3.58
N PHE A 343 5.13 -17.28 2.52
CA PHE A 343 5.12 -16.71 1.18
C PHE A 343 3.68 -16.38 0.72
N GLU A 344 2.73 -17.29 0.92
CA GLU A 344 1.33 -17.10 0.52
C GLU A 344 0.66 -15.94 1.26
N THR A 345 0.97 -15.76 2.55
CA THR A 345 0.43 -14.66 3.34
C THR A 345 0.99 -13.31 2.90
N TYR A 346 2.29 -13.23 2.59
CA TYR A 346 2.88 -12.01 2.04
C TYR A 346 2.36 -11.70 0.63
N ILE A 347 2.19 -12.69 -0.25
CA ILE A 347 1.55 -12.50 -1.56
C ILE A 347 0.15 -11.90 -1.41
N TRP A 348 -0.66 -12.46 -0.50
CA TRP A 348 -2.00 -11.93 -0.23
C TRP A 348 -1.94 -10.47 0.24
N LEU A 349 -1.08 -10.18 1.22
CA LEU A 349 -0.95 -8.86 1.81
C LEU A 349 -0.50 -7.82 0.77
N PHE A 350 0.58 -8.11 0.03
CA PHE A 350 1.12 -7.20 -0.96
C PHE A 350 0.14 -6.97 -2.12
N ARG A 351 -0.61 -7.99 -2.55
CA ARG A 351 -1.68 -7.82 -3.55
C ARG A 351 -2.86 -7.00 -3.01
N ALA A 352 -3.26 -7.22 -1.75
CA ALA A 352 -4.32 -6.44 -1.11
C ALA A 352 -3.90 -4.96 -1.01
N TRP A 353 -2.70 -4.69 -0.51
CA TRP A 353 -2.14 -3.36 -0.41
C TRP A 353 -2.01 -2.69 -1.80
N LEU A 354 -1.46 -3.38 -2.80
CA LEU A 354 -1.32 -2.86 -4.16
C LEU A 354 -2.67 -2.51 -4.80
N THR A 355 -3.71 -3.31 -4.53
CA THR A 355 -5.07 -3.03 -4.99
C THR A 355 -5.59 -1.72 -4.39
N CYS A 356 -5.33 -1.45 -3.11
CA CYS A 356 -5.69 -0.19 -2.45
C CYS A 356 -4.96 1.01 -3.03
N MET A 357 -3.74 0.79 -3.49
CA MET A 357 -2.87 1.77 -4.14
C MET A 357 -3.15 1.88 -5.64
N THR A 358 -4.32 1.44 -6.12
CA THR A 358 -4.75 1.53 -7.53
C THR A 358 -3.79 0.85 -8.51
N GLY A 359 -3.14 -0.23 -8.08
CA GLY A 359 -2.19 -0.97 -8.91
C GLY A 359 -0.83 -0.28 -9.10
N ARG A 360 -0.54 0.79 -8.34
CA ARG A 360 0.74 1.51 -8.42
C ARG A 360 1.73 0.95 -7.39
N PRO A 361 2.76 0.18 -7.80
CA PRO A 361 3.79 -0.31 -6.88
C PRO A 361 4.76 0.82 -6.48
N PRO A 362 5.47 0.69 -5.35
CA PRO A 362 6.52 1.62 -4.99
C PRO A 362 7.73 1.47 -5.92
N GLN A 363 8.57 2.50 -6.03
CA GLN A 363 9.82 2.40 -6.77
C GLN A 363 10.88 1.62 -5.98
N THR A 364 10.96 1.89 -4.68
CA THR A 364 11.86 1.19 -3.75
C THR A 364 11.05 0.65 -2.58
N ILE A 365 11.27 -0.61 -2.22
CA ILE A 365 10.68 -1.24 -1.03
C ILE A 365 11.80 -1.73 -0.10
N ILE A 366 11.77 -1.28 1.15
CA ILE A 366 12.77 -1.59 2.17
C ILE A 366 12.12 -2.53 3.18
N THR A 367 12.69 -3.71 3.42
CA THR A 367 12.08 -4.68 4.33
C THR A 367 13.07 -5.30 5.29
N ASN A 368 12.55 -6.06 6.25
CA ASN A 368 13.34 -6.93 7.10
C ASN A 368 13.92 -8.10 6.28
N GLN A 369 14.95 -8.77 6.82
CA GLN A 369 15.52 -9.97 6.21
C GLN A 369 14.54 -11.15 6.36
N CYS A 370 13.86 -11.52 5.27
CA CYS A 370 12.97 -12.68 5.24
C CYS A 370 12.84 -13.22 3.80
N LYS A 371 13.20 -14.49 3.59
CA LYS A 371 13.19 -15.13 2.26
C LYS A 371 11.79 -15.26 1.67
N ALA A 372 10.79 -15.52 2.51
CA ALA A 372 9.39 -15.60 2.07
C ALA A 372 8.89 -14.25 1.57
N MET A 373 9.24 -13.17 2.27
CA MET A 373 8.89 -11.80 1.89
C MET A 373 9.64 -11.35 0.63
N GLN A 374 10.95 -11.62 0.52
CA GLN A 374 11.74 -11.38 -0.69
C GLN A 374 11.09 -12.01 -1.92
N SER A 375 10.74 -13.30 -1.82
CA SER A 375 10.09 -14.03 -2.92
C SER A 375 8.74 -13.43 -3.28
N ALA A 376 7.94 -13.04 -2.28
CA ALA A 376 6.64 -12.43 -2.52
C ALA A 376 6.74 -11.04 -3.17
N ILE A 377 7.74 -10.25 -2.80
CA ILE A 377 8.03 -8.94 -3.42
C ILE A 377 8.47 -9.12 -4.86
N ALA A 378 9.33 -10.10 -5.15
CA ALA A 378 9.75 -10.40 -6.53
C ALA A 378 8.56 -10.80 -7.42
N GLU A 379 7.56 -11.49 -6.88
CA GLU A 379 6.34 -11.85 -7.63
C GLU A 379 5.37 -10.67 -7.80
N VAL A 380 5.13 -9.87 -6.74
CA VAL A 380 4.09 -8.82 -6.76
C VAL A 380 4.61 -7.49 -7.29
N PHE A 381 5.88 -7.17 -7.04
CA PHE A 381 6.54 -5.92 -7.41
C PHE A 381 7.83 -6.17 -8.23
N PRO A 382 7.77 -6.85 -9.38
CA PRO A 382 8.97 -7.29 -10.12
C PRO A 382 9.86 -6.13 -10.61
N ARG A 383 9.33 -4.91 -10.66
CA ARG A 383 10.06 -3.70 -11.08
C ARG A 383 10.54 -2.82 -9.92
N ALA A 384 10.14 -3.12 -8.69
CA ALA A 384 10.56 -2.34 -7.53
C ALA A 384 11.98 -2.75 -7.10
N HIS A 385 12.79 -1.78 -6.69
CA HIS A 385 14.06 -2.05 -6.05
C HIS A 385 13.81 -2.58 -4.64
N HIS A 386 13.99 -3.88 -4.44
CA HIS A 386 13.91 -4.48 -3.11
C HIS A 386 15.24 -4.32 -2.38
N ARG A 387 15.20 -3.74 -1.18
CA ARG A 387 16.35 -3.54 -0.31
C ARG A 387 16.05 -4.06 1.09
N ILE A 388 17.07 -4.60 1.75
CA ILE A 388 16.96 -5.06 3.13
C ILE A 388 17.43 -3.93 4.05
N CYS A 389 16.66 -3.71 5.12
CA CYS A 389 16.90 -2.70 6.14
C CYS A 389 18.30 -2.85 6.76
N LEU A 390 19.18 -1.86 6.51
CA LEU A 390 20.56 -1.91 7.01
C LEU A 390 20.62 -1.90 8.54
N SER A 391 19.77 -1.13 9.22
CA SER A 391 19.80 -1.05 10.69
C SER A 391 19.48 -2.39 11.35
N GLN A 392 18.60 -3.19 10.75
CA GLN A 392 18.33 -4.55 11.22
C GLN A 392 19.46 -5.52 10.89
N ILE A 393 20.12 -5.37 9.75
CA ILE A 393 21.33 -6.15 9.43
C ILE A 393 22.42 -5.85 10.46
N MET A 394 22.66 -4.57 10.76
CA MET A 394 23.60 -4.13 11.81
C MET A 394 23.26 -4.75 13.17
N GLN A 395 22.00 -4.66 13.59
CA GLN A 395 21.54 -5.28 14.85
C GLN A 395 21.71 -6.80 14.85
N SER A 396 21.42 -7.44 13.72
CA SER A 396 21.53 -8.89 13.54
C SER A 396 22.99 -9.36 13.63
N ILE A 397 23.92 -8.61 13.05
CA ILE A 397 25.37 -8.87 13.13
C ILE A 397 25.87 -8.64 14.55
N LEU A 398 25.64 -7.45 15.11
CA LEU A 398 26.11 -7.09 16.46
C LEU A 398 25.54 -8.03 17.53
N GLY A 399 24.28 -8.44 17.37
CA GLY A 399 23.61 -9.42 18.24
C GLY A 399 24.29 -10.79 18.29
N CYS A 400 25.03 -11.19 17.25
CA CYS A 400 25.78 -12.46 17.26
C CYS A 400 27.02 -12.39 18.16
N PHE A 401 27.53 -11.18 18.40
CA PHE A 401 28.87 -10.98 18.97
C PHE A 401 28.85 -10.15 20.26
N VAL A 402 27.69 -9.98 20.90
CA VAL A 402 27.55 -9.19 22.16
C VAL A 402 28.51 -9.64 23.26
N GLN A 403 28.92 -10.91 23.26
CA GLN A 403 29.82 -11.50 24.24
C GLN A 403 31.31 -11.43 23.83
N PHE A 404 31.66 -10.76 22.73
CA PHE A 404 33.04 -10.61 22.30
C PHE A 404 33.81 -9.73 23.27
N GLN A 405 35.01 -10.17 23.66
CA GLN A 405 35.92 -9.35 24.48
C GLN A 405 36.29 -8.03 23.79
N GLU A 406 36.36 -8.04 22.46
CA GLU A 406 36.66 -6.86 21.62
C GLU A 406 35.42 -6.28 20.94
N TYR A 407 34.24 -6.40 21.58
CA TYR A 407 32.96 -5.98 20.99
C TYR A 407 32.96 -4.52 20.50
N GLU A 408 33.52 -3.58 21.28
CA GLU A 408 33.57 -2.16 20.88
C GLU A 408 34.46 -1.95 19.65
N ALA A 409 35.63 -2.60 19.61
CA ALA A 409 36.53 -2.53 18.46
C ALA A 409 35.88 -3.14 17.21
N PHE A 410 35.19 -4.28 17.36
CA PHE A 410 34.41 -4.92 16.31
C PHE A 410 33.29 -4.01 15.80
N GLN A 411 32.51 -3.41 16.70
CA GLN A 411 31.42 -2.51 16.34
C GLN A 411 31.93 -1.29 15.55
N MET A 412 33.03 -0.68 16.00
CA MET A 412 33.65 0.43 15.28
C MET A 412 34.16 0.01 13.90
N ALA A 413 34.87 -1.12 13.82
CA ALA A 413 35.42 -1.64 12.56
C ALA A 413 34.31 -2.00 11.58
N LEU A 414 33.26 -2.71 12.02
CA LEU A 414 32.09 -3.05 11.21
C LEU A 414 31.39 -1.79 10.69
N THR A 415 31.18 -0.80 11.56
CA THR A 415 30.56 0.48 11.17
C THR A 415 31.42 1.20 10.12
N LYS A 416 32.74 1.20 10.27
CA LYS A 416 33.67 1.77 9.28
C LYS A 416 33.55 1.02 7.95
N VAL A 417 33.63 -0.31 7.95
CA VAL A 417 33.51 -1.12 6.73
C VAL A 417 32.20 -0.82 5.97
N ILE A 418 31.07 -0.75 6.67
CA ILE A 418 29.77 -0.60 6.04
C ILE A 418 29.51 0.83 5.56
N TYR A 419 29.77 1.84 6.39
CA TYR A 419 29.38 3.23 6.10
C TYR A 419 30.49 4.05 5.42
N ASP A 420 31.77 3.73 5.66
CA ASP A 420 32.89 4.50 5.10
C ASP A 420 33.36 3.98 3.74
N SER A 421 33.11 2.72 3.39
CA SER A 421 33.44 2.18 2.06
C SER A 421 32.68 2.92 0.95
N LYS A 422 33.40 3.33 -0.10
CA LYS A 422 32.80 4.06 -1.23
C LYS A 422 32.77 3.23 -2.47
N THR A 423 33.66 2.27 -2.67
CA THR A 423 33.59 1.34 -3.81
C THR A 423 33.28 -0.08 -3.35
N VAL A 424 32.79 -0.90 -4.28
CA VAL A 424 32.57 -2.33 -4.03
C VAL A 424 33.90 -3.00 -3.65
N ASP A 425 34.97 -2.71 -4.37
CA ASP A 425 36.30 -3.27 -4.09
C ASP A 425 36.84 -2.90 -2.71
N GLU A 426 36.64 -1.65 -2.26
CA GLU A 426 36.97 -1.23 -0.90
C GLU A 426 36.17 -2.02 0.15
N PHE A 427 34.85 -2.15 -0.07
CA PHE A 427 33.97 -2.87 0.83
C PHE A 427 34.37 -4.34 0.94
N GLU A 428 34.58 -5.05 -0.17
CA GLU A 428 34.95 -6.47 -0.16
C GLU A 428 36.28 -6.73 0.54
N ARG A 429 37.30 -5.88 0.28
CA ARG A 429 38.59 -5.98 0.96
C ARG A 429 38.46 -5.72 2.45
N ALA A 430 37.81 -4.61 2.83
CA ALA A 430 37.65 -4.23 4.23
C ALA A 430 36.78 -5.23 5.00
N TRP A 431 35.82 -5.89 4.34
CA TRP A 431 35.04 -6.98 4.90
C TRP A 431 35.87 -8.25 5.12
N ASP A 432 36.70 -8.68 4.16
CA ASP A 432 37.59 -9.83 4.34
C ASP A 432 38.59 -9.57 5.48
N ASP A 433 39.21 -8.38 5.51
CA ASP A 433 40.11 -7.94 6.57
C ASP A 433 39.42 -7.98 7.95
N LEU A 434 38.20 -7.45 8.05
CA LEU A 434 37.39 -7.48 9.27
C LEU A 434 37.14 -8.92 9.74
N THR A 435 36.66 -9.78 8.84
CA THR A 435 36.30 -11.16 9.20
C THR A 435 37.53 -12.01 9.55
N GLN A 436 38.69 -11.73 8.93
CA GLN A 436 39.95 -12.36 9.27
C GLN A 436 40.49 -11.89 10.63
N HIS A 437 40.48 -10.57 10.87
CA HIS A 437 41.01 -9.99 12.11
C HIS A 437 40.28 -10.51 13.35
N PHE A 438 38.95 -10.60 13.29
CA PHE A 438 38.13 -11.11 14.39
C PHE A 438 37.92 -12.63 14.35
N GLY A 439 38.51 -13.35 13.38
CA GLY A 439 38.40 -14.82 13.29
C GLY A 439 36.99 -15.36 13.02
N ILE A 440 36.10 -14.55 12.42
CA ILE A 440 34.67 -14.83 12.24
C ILE A 440 34.30 -15.27 10.81
N ARG A 441 35.29 -15.54 9.96
CA ARG A 441 35.09 -15.91 8.55
C ARG A 441 34.16 -17.10 8.32
N ASN A 442 34.16 -18.06 9.24
CA ASN A 442 33.36 -19.30 9.15
C ASN A 442 32.00 -19.21 9.88
N HIS A 443 31.59 -18.02 10.32
CA HIS A 443 30.32 -17.84 10.99
C HIS A 443 29.16 -17.89 9.99
N GLU A 444 28.37 -18.96 10.01
CA GLU A 444 27.30 -19.27 9.04
C GLU A 444 26.36 -18.09 8.76
N LYS A 445 25.92 -17.40 9.82
CA LYS A 445 25.02 -16.25 9.70
C LYS A 445 25.69 -15.05 9.01
N LEU A 446 26.99 -14.83 9.20
CA LEU A 446 27.71 -13.76 8.51
C LEU A 446 27.94 -14.09 7.05
N GLN A 447 28.19 -15.37 6.73
CA GLN A 447 28.31 -15.82 5.34
C GLN A 447 26.99 -15.61 4.60
N THR A 448 25.86 -16.02 5.19
CA THR A 448 24.53 -15.79 4.60
C THR A 448 24.26 -14.30 4.37
N LEU A 449 24.60 -13.45 5.35
CA LEU A 449 24.45 -12.00 5.22
C LEU A 449 25.35 -11.42 4.12
N HIS A 450 26.58 -11.89 4.00
CA HIS A 450 27.50 -11.46 2.95
C HIS A 450 27.06 -11.95 1.55
N GLU A 451 26.48 -13.14 1.44
CA GLU A 451 25.84 -13.60 0.19
C GLU A 451 24.72 -12.65 -0.26
N GLU A 452 23.95 -12.10 0.69
CA GLU A 452 22.87 -11.14 0.42
C GLU A 452 23.34 -9.66 0.36
N ARG A 453 24.65 -9.37 0.40
CA ARG A 453 25.20 -8.00 0.51
C ARG A 453 24.71 -7.00 -0.52
N GLU A 454 24.41 -7.45 -1.74
CA GLU A 454 23.87 -6.59 -2.79
C GLU A 454 22.51 -5.98 -2.40
N HIS A 455 21.75 -6.60 -1.50
CA HIS A 455 20.43 -6.14 -1.08
C HIS A 455 20.46 -5.16 0.10
N TRP A 456 21.54 -5.08 0.87
CA TRP A 456 21.62 -4.23 2.08
C TRP A 456 22.81 -3.28 2.13
N ALA A 457 23.94 -3.61 1.51
CA ALA A 457 25.14 -2.81 1.64
C ALA A 457 25.04 -1.51 0.80
N PRO A 458 25.43 -0.35 1.36
CA PRO A 458 25.25 0.95 0.69
C PRO A 458 25.97 1.04 -0.66
N VAL A 459 27.15 0.41 -0.78
CA VAL A 459 27.97 0.46 -2.00
C VAL A 459 27.29 -0.16 -3.22
N TYR A 460 26.33 -1.07 -3.02
CA TYR A 460 25.51 -1.71 -4.07
C TYR A 460 24.16 -1.01 -4.30
N SER A 461 23.85 0.02 -3.50
CA SER A 461 22.56 0.72 -3.53
C SER A 461 22.66 2.13 -4.11
N LYS A 462 23.81 2.49 -4.68
CA LYS A 462 24.12 3.86 -5.12
C LYS A 462 23.14 4.43 -6.14
N ASP A 463 22.56 3.62 -7.00
CA ASP A 463 21.61 4.06 -8.03
C ASP A 463 20.14 4.00 -7.58
N THR A 464 19.88 3.63 -6.33
CA THR A 464 18.51 3.49 -5.79
C THR A 464 18.16 4.72 -4.94
N PHE A 465 16.94 5.24 -5.12
CA PHE A 465 16.43 6.34 -4.31
C PHE A 465 15.81 5.84 -2.99
N PHE A 466 16.14 6.49 -1.85
CA PHE A 466 15.69 6.07 -0.51
C PHE A 466 14.92 7.13 0.28
N ALA A 467 14.78 8.35 -0.22
CA ALA A 467 14.04 9.43 0.45
C ALA A 467 14.41 9.67 1.93
N GLY A 468 15.65 9.34 2.34
CA GLY A 468 16.10 9.42 3.73
C GLY A 468 15.47 8.40 4.69
N ILE A 469 14.85 7.32 4.18
CA ILE A 469 14.25 6.26 5.02
C ILE A 469 15.32 5.36 5.64
N SER A 470 16.35 5.03 4.85
CA SER A 470 17.55 4.32 5.27
C SER A 470 18.71 5.29 5.17
N ASP A 471 19.01 5.99 6.27
CA ASP A 471 20.19 6.84 6.37
C ASP A 471 21.41 5.91 6.41
N TYR A 472 22.13 5.86 5.30
CA TYR A 472 23.43 5.18 5.19
C TYR A 472 24.55 6.00 5.88
N GLU A 473 24.25 6.51 7.08
CA GLU A 473 25.16 7.26 7.95
C GLU A 473 25.06 6.73 9.40
N LYS A 474 26.05 7.05 10.24
CA LYS A 474 26.10 6.59 11.64
C LYS A 474 24.91 7.13 12.43
N GLY A 475 23.88 6.31 12.64
CA GLY A 475 22.67 6.63 13.39
C GLY A 475 21.57 5.58 13.22
N GLU A 476 20.52 5.63 14.04
CA GLU A 476 19.35 4.77 13.84
C GLU A 476 18.48 5.32 12.70
N SER A 477 18.33 4.60 11.58
CA SER A 477 17.15 4.79 10.73
C SER A 477 16.64 3.48 10.12
N VAL A 478 15.54 3.00 10.71
CA VAL A 478 14.24 2.88 10.05
C VAL A 478 13.31 3.61 10.98
N ILE A 479 12.47 4.54 10.50
CA ILE A 479 11.57 5.30 11.36
C ILE A 479 10.37 4.39 11.67
N PRO A 480 10.37 3.59 12.75
CA PRO A 480 9.30 2.63 12.96
C PRO A 480 8.09 3.46 13.38
N PHE A 481 6.97 3.28 12.70
CA PHE A 481 5.83 4.18 12.87
C PHE A 481 5.29 4.14 14.32
N PHE A 482 5.33 2.96 14.94
CA PHE A 482 4.86 2.70 16.30
C PHE A 482 5.99 2.58 17.36
N LYS A 483 7.22 3.00 17.04
CA LYS A 483 8.36 2.90 17.98
C LYS A 483 8.03 3.58 19.31
N GLY A 484 8.28 2.88 20.42
CA GLY A 484 8.05 3.38 21.78
C GLY A 484 6.58 3.47 22.19
N HIS A 485 5.64 3.08 21.33
CA HIS A 485 4.21 3.09 21.61
C HIS A 485 3.63 1.68 21.72
N VAL A 486 4.03 0.77 20.84
CA VAL A 486 3.61 -0.63 20.87
C VAL A 486 4.74 -1.46 21.45
N HIS A 487 4.40 -2.34 22.39
CA HIS A 487 5.34 -3.24 23.04
C HIS A 487 4.75 -4.65 23.14
N GLN A 488 5.60 -5.58 23.54
CA GLN A 488 5.34 -7.01 23.68
C GLN A 488 4.19 -7.39 24.64
N GLN A 489 3.66 -6.44 25.42
CA GLN A 489 2.52 -6.64 26.34
C GLN A 489 1.25 -5.85 25.93
N THR A 490 1.25 -5.21 24.75
CA THR A 490 0.11 -4.46 24.22
C THR A 490 -0.98 -5.39 23.69
N SER A 491 -2.13 -5.44 24.36
CA SER A 491 -3.30 -6.18 23.86
C SER A 491 -3.84 -5.60 22.54
N LEU A 492 -4.61 -6.39 21.79
CA LEU A 492 -5.20 -5.93 20.53
C LEU A 492 -6.12 -4.71 20.71
N LYS A 493 -6.84 -4.64 21.84
CA LYS A 493 -7.65 -3.49 22.20
C LYS A 493 -6.79 -2.24 22.40
N GLU A 494 -5.76 -2.33 23.24
CA GLU A 494 -4.83 -1.22 23.48
C GLU A 494 -4.12 -0.80 22.19
N PHE A 495 -3.79 -1.75 21.32
CA PHE A 495 -3.19 -1.46 20.02
C PHE A 495 -4.10 -0.55 19.17
N PHE A 496 -5.40 -0.83 19.07
CA PHE A 496 -6.31 0.04 18.30
C PHE A 496 -6.46 1.44 18.90
N GLU A 497 -6.42 1.57 20.23
CA GLU A 497 -6.41 2.86 20.93
C GLU A 497 -5.09 3.62 20.64
N ILE A 498 -3.95 2.93 20.71
CA ILE A 498 -2.62 3.47 20.35
C ILE A 498 -2.57 3.85 18.86
N TYR A 499 -3.16 3.05 17.97
CA TYR A 499 -3.22 3.30 16.54
C TYR A 499 -3.89 4.65 16.25
N GLU A 500 -5.07 4.88 16.81
CA GLU A 500 -5.79 6.15 16.64
C GLU A 500 -5.01 7.32 17.25
N LEU A 501 -4.44 7.14 18.45
CA LEU A 501 -3.66 8.18 19.13
C LEU A 501 -2.42 8.59 18.34
N VAL A 502 -1.64 7.62 17.86
CA VAL A 502 -0.39 7.87 17.11
C VAL A 502 -0.70 8.53 15.77
N GLN A 503 -1.72 8.06 15.03
CA GLN A 503 -2.17 8.69 13.79
C GLN A 503 -2.56 10.16 14.01
N GLN A 504 -3.37 10.45 15.03
CA GLN A 504 -3.78 11.81 15.36
C GLN A 504 -2.59 12.69 15.78
N LYS A 505 -1.67 12.16 16.60
CA LYS A 505 -0.47 12.89 17.03
C LYS A 505 0.40 13.25 15.83
N LYS A 506 0.69 12.29 14.95
CA LYS A 506 1.49 12.48 13.74
C LYS A 506 0.85 13.50 12.80
N HIS A 507 -0.47 13.43 12.63
CA HIS A 507 -1.20 14.40 11.82
C HIS A 507 -1.11 15.83 12.38
N LYS A 508 -1.34 16.00 13.69
CA LYS A 508 -1.21 17.32 14.34
C LYS A 508 0.20 17.88 14.21
N THR A 509 1.23 17.05 14.44
CA THR A 509 2.62 17.44 14.25
C THR A 509 2.89 17.88 12.81
N GLU A 510 2.39 17.13 11.83
CA GLU A 510 2.56 17.46 10.41
C GLU A 510 1.91 18.80 10.03
N VAL A 511 0.71 19.09 10.54
CA VAL A 511 0.02 20.38 10.33
C VAL A 511 0.82 21.54 10.94
N LEU A 512 1.38 21.36 12.13
CA LEU A 512 2.24 22.36 12.76
C LEU A 512 3.52 22.58 11.96
N ASP A 513 4.18 21.52 11.49
CA ASP A 513 5.38 21.64 10.65
C ASP A 513 5.08 22.34 9.31
N ASP A 514 3.89 22.10 8.74
CA ASP A 514 3.40 22.76 7.52
C ASP A 514 3.20 24.26 7.76
N PHE A 515 2.59 24.64 8.89
CA PHE A 515 2.41 26.03 9.30
C PHE A 515 3.76 26.72 9.49
N GLU A 516 4.67 26.12 10.28
CA GLU A 516 6.01 26.67 10.51
C GLU A 516 6.78 26.85 9.20
N SER A 517 6.72 25.89 8.27
CA SER A 517 7.44 25.97 7.00
C SER A 517 6.90 27.04 6.05
N ARG A 518 5.63 27.44 6.22
CA ARG A 518 5.00 28.51 5.43
C ARG A 518 5.31 29.89 5.99
N ASP A 519 5.18 30.05 7.31
CA ASP A 519 5.11 31.37 7.93
C ASP A 519 6.44 31.78 8.59
N LEU A 520 7.28 30.81 8.95
CA LEU A 520 8.59 31.04 9.54
C LEU A 520 9.68 30.61 8.57
N SER A 521 10.29 31.57 7.88
CA SER A 521 11.45 31.30 7.05
C SER A 521 12.66 30.96 7.93
N SER A 522 13.33 29.84 7.64
CA SER A 522 14.56 29.47 8.32
C SER A 522 15.66 30.52 8.09
N LEU A 523 16.38 30.88 9.14
CA LEU A 523 17.50 31.82 9.05
C LEU A 523 18.64 31.22 8.22
N LEU A 524 19.22 32.04 7.34
CA LEU A 524 20.40 31.66 6.56
C LEU A 524 21.65 31.71 7.45
N LYS A 525 22.47 30.65 7.41
CA LYS A 525 23.76 30.52 8.09
C LYS A 525 24.90 31.05 7.23
N THR A 526 24.75 31.06 5.91
CA THR A 526 25.78 31.51 4.96
C THR A 526 25.23 32.56 3.99
N ARG A 527 26.11 33.11 3.14
CA ARG A 527 25.74 33.99 2.03
C ARG A 527 25.66 33.23 0.68
N CYS A 528 25.71 31.90 0.71
CA CYS A 528 25.66 31.08 -0.49
C CYS A 528 24.27 31.17 -1.13
N TYR A 529 24.22 31.35 -2.45
CA TYR A 529 22.94 31.49 -3.16
C TYR A 529 22.12 30.20 -3.15
N TYR A 530 22.76 29.02 -3.17
CA TYR A 530 22.06 27.72 -3.03
C TYR A 530 21.19 27.66 -1.77
N GLU A 531 21.70 28.22 -0.67
CA GLU A 531 20.98 28.29 0.59
C GLU A 531 19.77 29.22 0.49
N LEU A 532 19.95 30.41 -0.09
CA LEU A 532 18.85 31.34 -0.33
C LEU A 532 17.77 30.74 -1.23
N GLN A 533 18.17 30.06 -2.31
CA GLN A 533 17.28 29.43 -3.27
C GLN A 533 16.43 28.34 -2.58
N LEU A 534 17.06 27.38 -1.89
CA LEU A 534 16.33 26.28 -1.27
C LEU A 534 15.57 26.67 0.01
N SER A 535 15.97 27.73 0.71
CA SER A 535 15.19 28.28 1.83
C SER A 535 13.78 28.71 1.40
N LYS A 536 13.62 29.08 0.12
CA LYS A 536 12.33 29.49 -0.44
C LYS A 536 11.46 28.31 -0.89
N LEU A 537 12.06 27.15 -1.13
CA LEU A 537 11.39 26.01 -1.76
C LEU A 537 11.14 24.88 -0.77
N TYR A 538 12.15 24.50 0.02
CA TYR A 538 12.08 23.34 0.91
C TYR A 538 11.31 23.63 2.19
N THR A 539 10.83 22.54 2.78
CA THR A 539 10.30 22.56 4.16
C THR A 539 11.42 22.86 5.14
N ASN A 540 11.10 23.46 6.28
CA ASN A 540 12.13 23.87 7.24
C ASN A 540 12.99 22.68 7.71
N ALA A 541 12.39 21.51 7.91
CA ALA A 541 13.10 20.32 8.35
C ALA A 541 14.13 19.84 7.31
N VAL A 542 13.74 19.76 6.04
CA VAL A 542 14.66 19.31 4.96
C VAL A 542 15.67 20.39 4.64
N PHE A 543 15.26 21.66 4.63
CA PHE A 543 16.15 22.79 4.42
C PHE A 543 17.28 22.83 5.44
N ARG A 544 17.03 22.60 6.73
CA ARG A 544 18.11 22.55 7.75
C ARG A 544 19.15 21.47 7.44
N LYS A 545 18.70 20.28 7.03
CA LYS A 545 19.62 19.19 6.65
C LYS A 545 20.45 19.55 5.41
N PHE A 546 19.84 20.20 4.41
CA PHE A 546 20.55 20.72 3.25
C PHE A 546 21.51 21.86 3.61
N GLN A 547 21.08 22.76 4.49
CA GLN A 547 21.87 23.90 4.96
C GLN A 547 23.14 23.44 5.67
N ASP A 548 23.10 22.34 6.42
CA ASP A 548 24.29 21.75 7.01
C ASP A 548 25.28 21.28 5.94
N GLU A 549 24.82 20.73 4.80
CA GLU A 549 25.70 20.40 3.67
C GLU A 549 26.33 21.66 3.04
N VAL A 550 25.59 22.77 2.94
CA VAL A 550 26.12 24.05 2.45
C VAL A 550 27.20 24.60 3.39
N VAL A 551 26.95 24.60 4.70
CA VAL A 551 27.93 25.05 5.71
C VAL A 551 29.20 24.19 5.64
N MET A 552 29.01 22.87 5.51
CA MET A 552 30.10 21.90 5.43
C MET A 552 30.84 21.93 4.08
N MET A 553 30.43 22.71 3.08
CA MET A 553 31.24 22.93 1.87
C MET A 553 32.64 23.48 2.22
N SER A 554 32.77 24.23 3.31
CA SER A 554 34.05 24.76 3.79
C SER A 554 35.06 23.67 4.23
N SER A 555 34.58 22.45 4.51
CA SER A 555 35.44 21.29 4.80
C SER A 555 36.11 20.71 3.54
N CYS A 556 35.57 21.02 2.35
CA CYS A 556 36.16 20.69 1.06
C CYS A 556 37.20 21.75 0.70
N PHE A 557 38.46 21.34 0.50
CA PHE A 557 39.57 22.30 0.41
C PHE A 557 40.46 22.11 -0.83
N SER A 558 40.31 21.02 -1.57
CA SER A 558 41.12 20.75 -2.76
C SER A 558 40.29 20.05 -3.83
N ILE A 559 40.48 20.48 -5.07
CA ILE A 559 39.89 19.89 -6.28
C ILE A 559 41.04 19.52 -7.21
N THR A 560 41.03 18.29 -7.69
CA THR A 560 41.92 17.87 -8.79
C THR A 560 41.08 17.20 -9.87
N GLN A 561 41.18 17.70 -11.11
CA GLN A 561 40.57 17.05 -12.26
C GLN A 561 41.36 15.80 -12.64
N THR A 562 40.69 14.65 -12.73
CA THR A 562 41.34 13.36 -13.01
C THR A 562 41.09 12.86 -14.42
N GLN A 563 39.86 13.02 -14.92
CA GLN A 563 39.46 12.54 -16.23
C GLN A 563 38.54 13.53 -16.93
N THR A 564 38.58 13.53 -18.26
CA THR A 564 37.61 14.24 -19.10
C THR A 564 37.24 13.34 -20.26
N SER A 565 35.94 13.07 -20.40
CA SER A 565 35.37 12.23 -21.44
C SER A 565 34.20 12.96 -22.09
N GLY A 566 34.45 13.63 -23.20
CA GLY A 566 33.44 14.47 -23.86
C GLY A 566 33.06 15.67 -23.00
N SER A 567 31.76 15.83 -22.71
CA SER A 567 31.24 16.89 -21.84
C SER A 567 31.37 16.59 -20.33
N ILE A 568 31.70 15.35 -19.97
CA ILE A 568 31.79 14.89 -18.59
C ILE A 568 33.23 15.07 -18.07
N VAL A 569 33.35 15.78 -16.96
CA VAL A 569 34.59 15.98 -16.21
C VAL A 569 34.49 15.29 -14.86
N THR A 570 35.50 14.50 -14.52
CA THR A 570 35.61 13.86 -13.21
C THR A 570 36.58 14.67 -12.34
N TYR A 571 36.10 15.09 -11.18
CA TYR A 571 36.85 15.77 -10.17
C TYR A 571 37.06 14.88 -8.94
N MET A 572 38.21 15.03 -8.30
CA MET A 572 38.45 14.50 -6.96
C MET A 572 38.45 15.66 -5.98
N VAL A 573 37.52 15.61 -5.02
CA VAL A 573 37.38 16.57 -3.93
C VAL A 573 38.00 16.00 -2.67
N LYS A 574 38.87 16.76 -1.99
CA LYS A 574 39.39 16.41 -0.67
C LYS A 574 38.59 17.09 0.43
N GLU A 575 38.07 16.30 1.36
CA GLU A 575 37.37 16.74 2.57
C GLU A 575 38.25 16.49 3.79
N ARG A 576 38.27 17.45 4.73
CA ARG A 576 38.92 17.29 6.03
C ARG A 576 37.95 16.68 7.04
N GLU A 577 38.35 15.60 7.70
CA GLU A 577 37.58 14.97 8.77
C GLU A 577 38.06 15.45 10.14
N GLY A 578 37.20 16.16 10.89
CA GLY A 578 37.49 16.62 12.26
C GLY A 578 38.29 17.92 12.41
N GLU A 579 38.47 18.37 13.65
CA GLU A 579 39.21 19.59 14.02
C GLU A 579 40.75 19.39 14.02
N GLU A 580 41.22 18.15 14.10
CA GLU A 580 42.65 17.80 14.17
C GLU A 580 43.31 17.90 12.78
N PRO A 581 44.37 18.71 12.61
CA PRO A 581 44.83 19.15 11.30
C PRO A 581 45.62 18.12 10.47
N ALA A 582 45.82 16.88 10.94
CA ALA A 582 47.00 16.13 10.50
C ALA A 582 46.84 14.75 9.86
N ARG A 583 45.70 14.00 9.86
CA ARG A 583 45.82 12.59 9.43
C ARG A 583 44.90 11.94 8.41
N ASP A 584 43.67 12.37 8.11
CA ASP A 584 42.93 11.67 7.03
C ASP A 584 42.04 12.63 6.22
N ALA A 585 42.59 13.15 5.13
CA ALA A 585 41.76 13.81 4.11
C ALA A 585 41.09 12.72 3.26
N ARG A 586 39.76 12.69 3.26
CA ARG A 586 38.99 11.74 2.43
C ARG A 586 38.84 12.28 1.02
N ASN A 587 38.97 11.40 0.04
CA ASN A 587 38.82 11.75 -1.37
C ASN A 587 37.42 11.33 -1.85
N PHE A 588 36.74 12.24 -2.53
CA PHE A 588 35.42 12.02 -3.11
C PHE A 588 35.45 12.30 -4.60
N GLU A 589 35.13 11.28 -5.40
CA GLU A 589 34.96 11.43 -6.83
C GLU A 589 33.60 12.08 -7.14
N VAL A 590 33.62 13.12 -7.97
CA VAL A 590 32.45 13.86 -8.40
C VAL A 590 32.50 14.03 -9.92
N MET A 591 31.53 13.44 -10.61
CA MET A 591 31.34 13.62 -12.04
C MET A 591 30.44 14.83 -12.27
N TYR A 592 30.82 15.67 -13.23
CA TYR A 592 30.04 16.83 -13.66
C TYR A 592 29.93 16.85 -15.18
N ASP A 593 28.71 16.88 -15.70
CA ASP A 593 28.43 17.04 -17.11
C ASP A 593 28.18 18.51 -17.45
N ASN A 594 29.12 19.11 -18.18
CA ASN A 594 29.02 20.50 -18.63
C ASN A 594 27.83 20.77 -19.56
N ALA A 595 27.36 19.76 -20.30
CA ALA A 595 26.28 19.94 -21.27
C ALA A 595 24.89 19.85 -20.60
N GLY A 596 24.68 18.87 -19.72
CA GLY A 596 23.42 18.65 -19.01
C GLY A 596 23.29 19.33 -17.65
N ALA A 597 24.35 20.00 -17.17
CA ALA A 597 24.45 20.51 -15.80
C ALA A 597 24.14 19.43 -14.73
N GLU A 598 24.49 18.17 -15.02
CA GLU A 598 24.34 17.06 -14.08
C GLU A 598 25.60 16.92 -13.21
N VAL A 599 25.40 16.73 -11.91
CA VAL A 599 26.45 16.41 -10.93
C VAL A 599 26.13 15.10 -10.21
N ARG A 600 27.12 14.21 -10.12
CA ARG A 600 27.01 12.93 -9.39
C ARG A 600 28.22 12.75 -8.50
N CYS A 601 28.00 12.63 -7.20
CA CYS A 601 29.05 12.35 -6.23
C CYS A 601 29.06 10.88 -5.83
N ILE A 602 30.25 10.30 -5.64
CA ILE A 602 30.45 8.93 -5.19
C ILE A 602 29.75 8.60 -3.86
N CYS A 603 29.50 9.60 -3.01
CA CYS A 603 28.77 9.44 -1.76
C CYS A 603 27.29 9.11 -1.96
N SER A 604 26.73 9.32 -3.15
CA SER A 604 25.32 9.05 -3.50
C SER A 604 24.30 9.73 -2.59
N CYS A 605 24.69 10.81 -1.90
CA CYS A 605 23.83 11.53 -0.96
C CYS A 605 22.50 11.98 -1.58
N PHE A 606 22.51 12.41 -2.86
CA PHE A 606 21.26 12.76 -3.55
C PHE A 606 20.32 11.55 -3.68
N ASN A 607 20.84 10.37 -4.01
CA ASN A 607 20.02 9.17 -4.16
C ASN A 607 19.52 8.69 -2.79
N PHE A 608 20.34 8.80 -1.75
CA PHE A 608 19.94 8.39 -0.40
C PHE A 608 18.98 9.37 0.28
N LYS A 609 19.22 10.68 0.16
CA LYS A 609 18.52 11.73 0.93
C LYS A 609 17.65 12.66 0.10
N GLY A 610 17.89 12.76 -1.21
CA GLY A 610 17.13 13.60 -2.14
C GLY A 610 17.53 15.08 -2.16
N TYR A 611 18.73 15.41 -1.67
CA TYR A 611 19.35 16.72 -1.81
C TYR A 611 20.86 16.57 -2.00
N LEU A 612 21.50 17.57 -2.61
CA LEU A 612 22.93 17.49 -2.95
C LEU A 612 23.83 17.54 -1.70
N CYS A 613 24.91 16.77 -1.73
CA CYS A 613 25.97 16.83 -0.71
C CYS A 613 26.90 18.02 -0.92
N ARG A 614 27.64 18.36 0.13
CA ARG A 614 28.74 19.34 0.12
C ARG A 614 29.72 19.17 -1.04
N HIS A 615 30.07 17.93 -1.42
CA HIS A 615 31.03 17.68 -2.52
C HIS A 615 30.46 18.08 -3.88
N ALA A 616 29.19 17.73 -4.14
CA ALA A 616 28.51 18.11 -5.37
C ALA A 616 28.31 19.63 -5.43
N LEU A 617 27.88 20.25 -4.34
CA LEU A 617 27.74 21.69 -4.23
C LEU A 617 29.08 22.42 -4.44
N TYR A 618 30.18 21.86 -3.92
CA TYR A 618 31.51 22.41 -4.09
C TYR A 618 31.96 22.40 -5.55
N ILE A 619 31.66 21.33 -6.30
CA ILE A 619 31.93 21.26 -7.74
C ILE A 619 31.03 22.18 -8.56
N LEU A 620 29.74 22.31 -8.21
CA LEU A 620 28.86 23.28 -8.86
C LEU A 620 29.38 24.72 -8.67
N ASN A 621 29.79 25.06 -7.45
CA ASN A 621 30.34 26.37 -7.13
C ASN A 621 31.68 26.61 -7.85
N TYR A 622 32.53 25.59 -7.96
CA TYR A 622 33.79 25.66 -8.72
C TYR A 622 33.56 25.92 -10.22
N ASN A 623 32.49 25.36 -10.78
CA ASN A 623 32.09 25.57 -12.17
C ASN A 623 31.16 26.78 -12.37
N CYS A 624 31.09 27.69 -11.38
CA CYS A 624 30.32 28.94 -11.43
C CYS A 624 28.81 28.74 -11.69
N VAL A 625 28.25 27.61 -11.26
CA VAL A 625 26.80 27.38 -11.34
C VAL A 625 26.13 28.16 -10.20
N GLU A 626 25.36 29.19 -10.50
CA GLU A 626 24.79 30.10 -9.48
C GLU A 626 23.62 29.47 -8.70
N GLU A 627 22.80 28.67 -9.37
CA GLU A 627 21.59 28.06 -8.81
C GLU A 627 21.67 26.53 -8.86
N ILE A 628 21.05 25.84 -7.89
CA ILE A 628 20.89 24.39 -7.96
C ILE A 628 20.02 24.05 -9.17
N PRO A 629 20.48 23.18 -10.08
CA PRO A 629 19.70 22.74 -11.22
C PRO A 629 18.37 22.08 -10.79
N CYS A 630 17.30 22.35 -11.52
CA CYS A 630 15.94 21.98 -11.12
C CYS A 630 15.74 20.47 -10.94
N GLN A 631 16.50 19.62 -11.65
CA GLN A 631 16.46 18.16 -11.50
C GLN A 631 16.90 17.68 -10.10
N TYR A 632 17.65 18.50 -9.35
CA TYR A 632 18.06 18.19 -7.97
C TYR A 632 17.12 18.80 -6.92
N ILE A 633 16.07 19.50 -7.34
CA ILE A 633 15.05 20.09 -6.46
C ILE A 633 13.82 19.20 -6.47
N LEU A 634 13.81 18.18 -5.61
CA LEU A 634 12.72 17.21 -5.57
C LEU A 634 11.43 17.86 -5.08
N SER A 635 10.35 17.64 -5.84
CA SER A 635 9.01 18.11 -5.47
C SER A 635 8.63 17.68 -4.06
N ARG A 636 8.98 16.44 -3.69
CA ARG A 636 8.66 15.83 -2.39
C ARG A 636 9.19 16.60 -1.18
N TRP A 637 10.20 17.45 -1.34
CA TRP A 637 10.78 18.22 -0.23
C TRP A 637 10.27 19.65 -0.15
N ARG A 638 9.49 20.07 -1.15
CA ARG A 638 9.01 21.43 -1.21
C ARG A 638 7.86 21.66 -0.23
N ARG A 639 7.80 22.85 0.34
CA ARG A 639 6.71 23.26 1.25
C ARG A 639 5.37 23.48 0.55
N ASP A 640 5.39 23.69 -0.76
CA ASP A 640 4.19 23.79 -1.60
C ASP A 640 3.73 22.43 -2.17
N PHE A 641 4.47 21.35 -1.89
CA PHE A 641 4.15 20.00 -2.39
C PHE A 641 2.79 19.49 -1.91
N LYS A 642 2.39 19.87 -0.69
CA LYS A 642 1.11 19.51 -0.06
C LYS A 642 -0.07 20.40 -0.42
N ARG A 643 0.06 21.36 -1.35
CA ARG A 643 -1.03 22.30 -1.65
C ARG A 643 -2.32 21.67 -2.19
N LEU A 644 -2.41 20.35 -2.24
CA LEU A 644 -3.66 19.65 -2.44
C LEU A 644 -3.60 18.33 -1.65
N TYR A 645 -4.50 18.09 -0.69
CA TYR A 645 -4.80 16.72 -0.23
C TYR A 645 -5.46 15.86 -1.34
N VAL A 646 -5.43 16.35 -2.56
CA VAL A 646 -5.83 15.66 -3.77
C VAL A 646 -4.73 15.75 -4.82
N PRO A 647 -4.33 14.64 -5.44
CA PRO A 647 -3.26 14.60 -6.43
C PRO A 647 -3.27 15.81 -7.38
N HIS A 648 -2.19 16.60 -7.39
CA HIS A 648 -1.86 17.41 -8.55
C HIS A 648 -1.59 16.42 -9.68
N LEU A 649 -2.63 16.11 -10.45
CA LEU A 649 -2.50 15.38 -11.69
C LEU A 649 -1.72 16.28 -12.63
N SER A 650 -0.44 15.96 -12.85
CA SER A 650 0.21 16.34 -14.09
C SER A 650 -0.61 15.73 -15.23
N ALA A 651 -1.39 16.59 -15.88
CA ALA A 651 -1.87 16.58 -17.26
C ALA A 651 -2.03 15.22 -18.00
N ASP A 652 -3.30 15.00 -18.40
CA ASP A 652 -3.74 14.64 -19.75
C ASP A 652 -3.83 13.18 -20.23
N ASN A 653 -3.44 12.18 -19.43
CA ASN A 653 -3.64 10.77 -19.80
C ASN A 653 -4.70 10.05 -18.94
N VAL A 654 -5.91 10.61 -18.84
CA VAL A 654 -7.06 9.81 -18.38
C VAL A 654 -7.65 9.14 -19.61
N ASP A 655 -7.63 7.81 -19.64
CA ASP A 655 -8.35 7.08 -20.66
C ASP A 655 -9.86 7.25 -20.41
N ILE A 656 -10.47 8.19 -21.15
CA ILE A 656 -11.90 8.51 -21.05
C ILE A 656 -12.77 7.30 -21.39
N SER A 657 -12.21 6.30 -22.09
CA SER A 657 -12.91 5.05 -22.41
C SER A 657 -12.99 4.08 -21.23
N ASN A 658 -12.20 4.29 -20.16
CA ASN A 658 -12.23 3.46 -18.94
C ASN A 658 -13.10 4.11 -17.84
N PRO A 659 -14.31 3.59 -17.55
CA PRO A 659 -15.22 4.19 -16.59
C PRO A 659 -14.66 4.27 -15.16
N VAL A 660 -13.74 3.37 -14.80
CA VAL A 660 -13.11 3.33 -13.47
C VAL A 660 -12.13 4.49 -13.31
N GLN A 661 -11.33 4.77 -14.34
CA GLN A 661 -10.40 5.91 -14.34
C GLN A 661 -11.14 7.24 -14.37
N CYS A 662 -12.22 7.34 -15.17
CA CYS A 662 -13.09 8.52 -15.18
C CYS A 662 -13.72 8.80 -13.82
N PHE A 663 -14.27 7.76 -13.18
CA PHE A 663 -14.85 7.89 -11.85
C PHE A 663 -13.81 8.32 -10.82
N ASP A 664 -12.65 7.66 -10.79
CA ASP A 664 -11.56 8.00 -9.85
C ASP A 664 -11.05 9.44 -10.06
N HIS A 665 -10.93 9.89 -11.30
CA HIS A 665 -10.53 11.26 -11.63
C HIS A 665 -11.55 12.30 -11.11
N LEU A 666 -12.83 12.13 -11.43
CA LEU A 666 -13.90 13.02 -10.97
C LEU A 666 -14.05 13.00 -9.45
N TYR A 667 -13.96 11.81 -8.85
CA TYR A 667 -14.03 11.62 -7.40
C TYR A 667 -12.90 12.37 -6.70
N LYS A 668 -11.65 12.24 -7.19
CA LYS A 668 -10.49 12.98 -6.66
C LYS A 668 -10.70 14.49 -6.76
N ARG A 669 -11.15 15.01 -7.91
CA ARG A 669 -11.45 16.44 -8.08
C ARG A 669 -12.54 16.93 -7.12
N ALA A 670 -13.60 16.16 -6.93
CA ALA A 670 -14.64 16.50 -5.97
C ALA A 670 -14.10 16.52 -4.53
N MET A 671 -13.25 15.56 -4.16
CA MET A 671 -12.69 15.49 -2.82
C MET A 671 -11.83 16.71 -2.43
N GLN A 672 -11.16 17.41 -3.37
CA GLN A 672 -10.37 18.61 -3.01
C GLN A 672 -11.31 19.75 -2.61
N VAL A 673 -12.43 19.89 -3.31
CA VAL A 673 -13.46 20.87 -2.94
C VAL A 673 -14.09 20.50 -1.61
N VAL A 674 -14.31 19.21 -1.33
CA VAL A 674 -14.80 18.77 -0.01
C VAL A 674 -13.80 19.12 1.09
N GLU A 675 -12.52 18.81 0.92
CA GLU A 675 -11.49 19.04 1.93
C GLU A 675 -11.28 20.52 2.24
N GLU A 676 -11.19 21.38 1.21
CA GLU A 676 -11.15 22.84 1.37
C GLU A 676 -12.44 23.35 2.03
N GLY A 677 -13.58 22.78 1.65
CA GLY A 677 -14.87 23.06 2.26
C GLY A 677 -14.95 22.77 3.76
N MET A 678 -14.13 21.86 4.28
CA MET A 678 -14.15 21.51 5.70
C MET A 678 -13.29 22.43 6.59
N ILE A 679 -12.60 23.42 6.01
CA ILE A 679 -11.66 24.30 6.75
C ILE A 679 -12.39 25.30 7.66
N SER A 680 -13.49 25.88 7.18
CA SER A 680 -14.32 26.80 7.97
C SER A 680 -15.79 26.70 7.54
N GLN A 681 -16.69 27.26 8.35
CA GLN A 681 -18.11 27.31 8.03
C GLN A 681 -18.37 28.01 6.69
N ASP A 682 -17.59 29.05 6.36
CA ASP A 682 -17.72 29.80 5.12
C ASP A 682 -17.26 28.97 3.90
N HIS A 683 -16.13 28.27 4.02
CA HIS A 683 -15.67 27.36 2.98
C HIS A 683 -16.67 26.22 2.74
N TYR A 684 -17.31 25.71 3.80
CA TYR A 684 -18.33 24.67 3.70
C TYR A 684 -19.53 25.16 2.88
N MET A 685 -20.02 26.36 3.20
CA MET A 685 -21.16 26.96 2.50
C MET A 685 -20.85 27.23 1.03
N LEU A 686 -19.65 27.75 0.72
CA LEU A 686 -19.19 27.99 -0.64
C LEU A 686 -19.07 26.69 -1.44
N SER A 687 -18.46 25.65 -0.84
CA SER A 687 -18.28 24.34 -1.47
C SER A 687 -19.62 23.66 -1.74
N TRP A 688 -20.55 23.73 -0.78
CA TRP A 688 -21.92 23.23 -0.94
C TRP A 688 -22.66 23.88 -2.10
N GLN A 689 -22.62 25.22 -2.20
CA GLN A 689 -23.23 25.95 -3.31
C GLN A 689 -22.61 25.56 -4.65
N THR A 690 -21.28 25.50 -4.71
CA THR A 690 -20.53 25.11 -5.92
C THR A 690 -20.88 23.70 -6.39
N PHE A 691 -21.04 22.73 -5.49
CA PHE A 691 -21.48 21.38 -5.84
C PHE A 691 -22.89 21.36 -6.41
N LYS A 692 -23.82 22.14 -5.83
CA LYS A 692 -25.20 22.25 -6.31
C LYS A 692 -25.25 22.84 -7.73
N GLU A 693 -24.49 23.89 -7.98
CA GLU A 693 -24.40 24.52 -9.30
C GLU A 693 -23.76 23.58 -10.34
N SER A 694 -22.67 22.92 -9.98
CA SER A 694 -21.96 21.98 -10.86
C SER A 694 -22.88 20.81 -11.24
N LEU A 695 -23.62 20.27 -10.27
CA LEU A 695 -24.59 19.20 -10.52
C LEU A 695 -25.72 19.65 -11.46
N ASN A 696 -26.22 20.88 -11.29
CA ASN A 696 -27.24 21.45 -12.16
C ASN A 696 -26.72 21.64 -13.59
N LYS A 697 -25.49 22.17 -13.76
CA LYS A 697 -24.86 22.32 -15.08
C LYS A 697 -24.72 20.98 -15.80
N ILE A 698 -24.30 19.92 -15.10
CA ILE A 698 -24.17 18.57 -15.69
C ILE A 698 -25.52 18.02 -16.12
N ARG A 699 -26.58 18.19 -15.31
CA ARG A 699 -27.94 17.77 -15.67
C ARG A 699 -28.47 18.48 -16.92
N LEU A 700 -28.20 19.78 -17.06
CA LEU A 700 -28.59 20.57 -18.22
C LEU A 700 -27.87 20.16 -19.52
N VAL A 701 -26.70 19.51 -19.44
CA VAL A 701 -26.02 18.94 -20.61
C VAL A 701 -26.69 17.64 -21.06
N ALA A 702 -27.25 16.85 -20.12
CA ALA A 702 -28.03 15.66 -20.46
C ALA A 702 -29.32 16.01 -21.20
N ASP A 703 -29.96 17.13 -20.84
CA ASP A 703 -31.20 17.62 -21.47
C ASP A 703 -30.98 18.22 -22.88
N LYS A 704 -29.74 18.35 -23.35
CA LYS A 704 -29.40 18.82 -24.72
C LYS A 704 -29.08 17.69 -25.71
N ILE A 705 -29.11 16.43 -25.27
CA ILE A 705 -28.77 15.25 -26.07
C ILE A 705 -30.02 14.42 -26.45
N GLU A 706 -31.23 14.90 -26.11
CA GLU A 706 -32.50 14.32 -26.63
C GLU A 706 -33.00 14.97 -27.92
#